data_AF-A0A660UND1-F1
#
_entry.id   AF-A0A660UND1-F1
#
_cell.length_a   1.000
_cell.length_b   1.000
_cell.length_c   1.000
_cell.angle_alpha   90.00
_cell.angle_beta   90.00
_cell.angle_gamma   90.00
#
_symmetry.space_group_name_H-M   'P 1'
#
loop_
_entity.id
_entity.type
_entity.pdbx_description
1 polymer ?
#
loop_
_entity_poly.entity_id
_entity_poly.type
_entity_poly.pdbx_seq_one_letter_code
_entity_poly.pdbx_strand_id
1 'polypeptide(L)'
;MNRICAGNEYCFLLLSVVIGFVICGPARAEFIADGVTLVPLTNDGKSAAIAWAPHGDKILYQVLHTDTQRQLFVADSNGANAEAITPIGFPYYAQWSWAGDKVAFLYANSSSGESQARAYIYDLNSKKTVMACEPYPRFNLDEDEGPLWSPDDRYIVFKTRRGPSRRRFVTVYDTQTKNRWDILPQRGQNRRARWNFTLPPRLAFQSEAAGEHYDIAVSDPEGDNAVFLTAIGAEAVNNIQPRWRPPGAYEDMIAYTSNLEMTRTERDIRRNDVWIARPDGSETRNLTQATSPSTEEQLNNDFILWSWDGRWILSRGDRFDSQGNDIHAAYLVDPVNGGYRILFTTFPRKDGLYERTQVIKWSYDSTRLLMYTQRYDVKNWDADRQYQRTRHVLSLLHVDTGLRDEILVCDEELERRKILGSDKRRLIEDISYSPDGRSILLSIATVLSREDMISRPNVYRLDLPESLVGPQASRHDGPPVGRKAPDIPADAAAETTLALAEQTKPVPESTPSQTPTDGPRVTVLTPQHMTVDEVMELLPTQYSRYLTTDTSRNFLLFEGPESVLSSLKENLRKIDTNPSQILVDLLAVELTEEANRSLGLDWTYAQGHFGLYQPMGNAIRDLSPASVLGGLSTFPGAGQVFYQGVGTLPSEFFVRVNALVQDGKGTILANPRTVAMSGREAVIKIRKTLNYFFNEGFDVSGRPIVKKSDISAETQGRITPTLLADGRIHMEVNVMAGSFTFTPDAGLPEQIDREAATTVRVSEGETLVIGGLRQQEMSESVVKIPLLGDLPLLGFLFKKKEKETRSTVLTLFITPHIMRQGSEAPPWPEVNLDDGHRITSPDTNRAKP
;
A
#
# COMPACT_ATOMS: atom_id res chain seq x y z
N MET A 1 -33.62 -42.83 45.27
CA MET A 1 -32.71 -43.95 45.61
C MET A 1 -31.30 -43.39 45.61
N ASN A 2 -30.92 -42.73 46.70
CA ASN A 2 -30.61 -43.32 48.00
C ASN A 2 -29.23 -43.97 47.95
N ARG A 3 -28.23 -43.28 48.47
CA ARG A 3 -27.90 -43.16 49.91
C ARG A 3 -26.86 -44.22 50.22
N ILE A 4 -25.67 -43.77 50.59
CA ILE A 4 -24.94 -44.12 51.82
C ILE A 4 -23.72 -43.18 51.80
N CYS A 5 -23.86 -42.03 52.46
CA CYS A 5 -23.19 -41.70 53.73
C CYS A 5 -21.82 -41.06 53.46
N ALA A 6 -21.75 -39.74 53.31
CA ALA A 6 -21.68 -38.77 54.40
C ALA A 6 -20.35 -38.80 55.16
N GLY A 7 -19.57 -37.73 54.97
CA GLY A 7 -18.76 -37.12 56.02
C GLY A 7 -17.42 -37.77 56.33
N ASN A 8 -16.36 -37.30 55.65
CA ASN A 8 -15.20 -36.65 56.28
C ASN A 8 -13.98 -36.68 55.36
N GLU A 9 -13.67 -35.52 54.78
CA GLU A 9 -12.44 -34.72 54.99
C GLU A 9 -11.08 -35.39 55.21
N TYR A 10 -10.85 -36.63 54.75
CA TYR A 10 -9.50 -37.20 54.65
C TYR A 10 -9.12 -37.68 53.24
N CYS A 11 -10.05 -37.66 52.27
CA CYS A 11 -9.71 -37.87 50.85
C CYS A 11 -9.41 -36.59 50.07
N PHE A 12 -9.75 -35.41 50.59
CA PHE A 12 -9.43 -34.12 49.94
C PHE A 12 -8.01 -33.60 50.24
N LEU A 13 -7.37 -34.11 51.30
CA LEU A 13 -6.00 -33.73 51.68
C LEU A 13 -4.91 -34.61 51.04
N LEU A 14 -5.28 -35.76 50.47
CA LEU A 14 -4.38 -36.61 49.67
C LEU A 14 -4.51 -36.35 48.16
N LEU A 15 -5.63 -35.78 47.70
CA LEU A 15 -5.77 -35.31 46.32
C LEU A 15 -4.98 -34.01 46.05
N SER A 16 -4.70 -33.23 47.10
CA SER A 16 -3.91 -32.00 47.02
C SER A 16 -2.39 -32.22 47.02
N VAL A 17 -1.90 -33.41 47.42
CA VAL A 17 -0.47 -33.74 47.36
C VAL A 17 -0.09 -34.42 46.04
N VAL A 18 -1.03 -35.11 45.36
CA VAL A 18 -0.77 -35.71 44.03
C VAL A 18 -1.05 -34.74 42.87
N ILE A 19 -1.95 -33.77 43.04
CA ILE A 19 -2.14 -32.67 42.06
C ILE A 19 -1.09 -31.55 42.28
N GLY A 20 -0.40 -31.53 43.43
CA GLY A 20 0.73 -30.64 43.72
C GLY A 20 2.08 -31.10 43.17
N PHE A 21 2.21 -32.34 42.66
CA PHE A 21 3.49 -32.92 42.21
C PHE A 21 3.49 -33.46 40.77
N VAL A 22 2.42 -33.22 40.00
CA VAL A 22 2.32 -33.48 38.54
C VAL A 22 1.58 -32.26 37.97
N ILE A 23 2.17 -31.20 37.42
CA ILE A 23 3.24 -31.06 36.42
C ILE A 23 4.00 -29.75 36.73
N CYS A 24 4.81 -29.74 37.79
CA CYS A 24 6.01 -28.90 37.81
C CYS A 24 7.14 -29.80 37.32
N GLY A 25 7.13 -30.12 36.03
CA GLY A 25 8.39 -30.38 35.34
C GLY A 25 9.23 -29.10 35.41
N PRO A 26 10.57 -29.16 35.24
CA PRO A 26 11.28 -27.92 34.94
C PRO A 26 10.49 -27.24 33.82
N ALA A 27 10.11 -25.96 34.03
CA ALA A 27 9.39 -25.19 33.02
C ALA A 27 10.06 -25.51 31.68
N ARG A 28 9.34 -26.14 30.75
CA ARG A 28 9.89 -26.42 29.41
C ARG A 28 10.21 -25.05 28.84
N ALA A 29 11.48 -24.69 28.91
CA ALA A 29 11.94 -23.34 28.65
C ALA A 29 12.17 -23.11 27.14
N GLU A 30 12.26 -24.22 26.38
CA GLU A 30 12.24 -24.29 24.92
C GLU A 30 10.91 -24.95 24.53
N PHE A 31 10.12 -24.25 23.72
CA PHE A 31 8.95 -24.83 23.07
C PHE A 31 9.30 -25.10 21.61
N ILE A 32 9.10 -26.34 21.18
CA ILE A 32 9.13 -26.74 19.76
C ILE A 32 7.76 -27.33 19.49
N ALA A 33 7.07 -26.82 18.46
CA ALA A 33 5.74 -27.30 18.09
C ALA A 33 5.74 -28.79 17.71
N ASP A 34 4.61 -29.45 17.96
CA ASP A 34 4.48 -30.88 17.69
C ASP A 34 4.75 -31.21 16.20
N GLY A 35 5.59 -32.21 15.96
CA GLY A 35 5.99 -32.63 14.61
C GLY A 35 7.11 -31.79 13.97
N VAL A 36 7.52 -30.68 14.59
CA VAL A 36 8.67 -29.89 14.13
C VAL A 36 9.97 -30.53 14.61
N THR A 37 10.95 -30.67 13.71
CA THR A 37 12.25 -31.26 14.03
C THR A 37 13.37 -30.24 13.88
N LEU A 38 14.09 -29.98 14.96
CA LEU A 38 15.27 -29.09 14.96
C LEU A 38 16.55 -29.91 14.76
N VAL A 39 17.23 -29.71 13.64
CA VAL A 39 18.43 -30.44 13.22
C VAL A 39 19.66 -29.51 13.27
N PRO A 40 20.67 -29.80 14.11
CA PRO A 40 21.92 -29.03 14.09
C PRO A 40 22.70 -29.36 12.82
N LEU A 41 23.06 -28.33 12.04
CA LEU A 41 23.93 -28.46 10.87
C LEU A 41 25.40 -28.20 11.23
N THR A 42 25.63 -27.42 12.29
CA THR A 42 26.96 -27.19 12.86
C THR A 42 26.93 -27.43 14.37
N ASN A 43 28.10 -27.72 14.95
CA ASN A 43 28.27 -27.88 16.39
C ASN A 43 29.60 -27.30 16.90
N ASP A 44 30.07 -26.23 16.25
CA ASP A 44 31.35 -25.57 16.54
C ASP A 44 31.20 -24.39 17.52
N GLY A 45 29.97 -23.94 17.77
CA GLY A 45 29.67 -22.77 18.58
C GLY A 45 30.18 -21.46 17.98
N LYS A 46 30.43 -21.43 16.66
CA LYS A 46 31.03 -20.32 15.92
C LYS A 46 30.33 -20.04 14.59
N SER A 47 29.40 -20.88 14.16
CA SER A 47 28.76 -20.77 12.86
C SER A 47 27.41 -20.02 12.89
N ALA A 48 27.17 -19.18 11.90
CA ALA A 48 25.91 -18.46 11.70
C ALA A 48 25.44 -18.56 10.24
N ALA A 49 24.16 -18.87 10.06
CA ALA A 49 23.48 -19.04 8.79
C ALA A 49 23.44 -17.74 8.00
N ILE A 50 23.51 -17.87 6.67
CA ILE A 50 23.28 -16.77 5.73
C ILE A 50 22.09 -17.11 4.85
N ALA A 51 22.13 -18.13 3.98
CA ALA A 51 21.03 -18.38 3.06
C ALA A 51 21.03 -19.80 2.49
N TRP A 52 19.85 -20.25 2.06
CA TRP A 52 19.71 -21.40 1.16
C TRP A 52 20.17 -21.04 -0.25
N ALA A 53 20.79 -22.00 -0.94
CA ALA A 53 20.93 -21.92 -2.38
C ALA A 53 19.53 -21.97 -3.03
N PRO A 54 19.32 -21.33 -4.19
CA PRO A 54 18.01 -21.29 -4.86
C PRO A 54 17.40 -22.67 -5.17
N HIS A 55 18.23 -23.70 -5.35
CA HIS A 55 17.76 -25.08 -5.59
C HIS A 55 17.56 -25.88 -4.29
N GLY A 56 17.94 -25.34 -3.14
CA GLY A 56 17.73 -25.95 -1.82
C GLY A 56 18.69 -27.09 -1.48
N ASP A 57 19.61 -27.43 -2.38
CA ASP A 57 20.60 -28.50 -2.20
C ASP A 57 21.78 -28.08 -1.31
N LYS A 58 22.03 -26.76 -1.17
CA LYS A 58 23.14 -26.18 -0.42
C LYS A 58 22.73 -25.06 0.49
N ILE A 59 23.58 -24.80 1.49
CA ILE A 59 23.49 -23.67 2.40
C ILE A 59 24.78 -22.85 2.37
N LEU A 60 24.64 -21.56 2.59
CA LEU A 60 25.71 -20.61 2.82
C LEU A 60 25.67 -20.18 4.29
N TYR A 61 26.81 -20.24 4.96
CA TYR A 61 26.96 -19.80 6.34
C TYR A 61 28.35 -19.21 6.57
N GLN A 62 28.52 -18.49 7.68
CA GLN A 62 29.81 -17.94 8.10
C GLN A 62 30.29 -18.61 9.38
N VAL A 63 31.60 -18.81 9.48
CA VAL A 63 32.29 -19.28 10.69
C VAL A 63 33.02 -18.10 11.32
N LEU A 64 32.75 -17.82 12.59
CA LEU A 64 33.38 -16.78 13.39
C LEU A 64 34.65 -17.33 14.05
N HIS A 65 35.81 -16.87 13.59
CA HIS A 65 37.10 -17.24 14.18
C HIS A 65 37.41 -16.38 15.40
N THR A 66 37.11 -15.08 15.30
CA THR A 66 37.19 -14.08 16.37
C THR A 66 36.01 -13.11 16.25
N ASP A 67 35.91 -12.10 17.12
CA ASP A 67 34.90 -11.04 16.98
C ASP A 67 35.08 -10.19 15.71
N THR A 68 36.25 -10.26 15.07
CA THR A 68 36.66 -9.42 13.94
C THR A 68 37.10 -10.22 12.72
N GLN A 69 37.19 -11.54 12.83
CA GLN A 69 37.58 -12.44 11.74
C GLN A 69 36.59 -13.57 11.58
N ARG A 70 36.26 -13.85 10.32
CA ARG A 70 35.31 -14.85 9.88
C ARG A 70 35.63 -15.34 8.49
N GLN A 71 34.88 -16.35 8.06
CA GLN A 71 35.10 -17.05 6.79
C GLN A 71 33.76 -17.57 6.28
N LEU A 72 33.52 -17.49 4.97
CA LEU A 72 32.31 -18.04 4.35
C LEU A 72 32.51 -19.50 4.01
N PHE A 73 31.47 -20.29 4.26
CA PHE A 73 31.39 -21.70 3.95
C PHE A 73 30.13 -22.02 3.16
N VAL A 74 30.27 -22.93 2.21
CA VAL A 74 29.16 -23.60 1.54
C VAL A 74 29.15 -25.06 2.02
N ALA A 75 27.97 -25.57 2.34
CA ALA A 75 27.76 -26.98 2.66
C ALA A 75 26.50 -27.49 1.95
N ASP A 76 26.33 -28.80 1.89
CA ASP A 76 25.07 -29.41 1.48
C ASP A 76 23.95 -29.05 2.48
N SER A 77 22.69 -29.20 2.05
CA SER A 77 21.47 -28.89 2.81
C SER A 77 21.34 -29.60 4.17
N ASN A 78 22.10 -30.66 4.36
CA ASN A 78 22.19 -31.44 5.60
C ASN A 78 23.43 -31.08 6.45
N GLY A 79 24.22 -30.08 6.04
CA GLY A 79 25.46 -29.66 6.70
C GLY A 79 26.71 -30.46 6.31
N ALA A 80 26.59 -31.48 5.44
CA ALA A 80 27.73 -32.26 4.97
C ALA A 80 28.58 -31.49 3.94
N ASN A 81 29.78 -32.00 3.66
CA ASN A 81 30.67 -31.50 2.61
C ASN A 81 30.97 -29.99 2.69
N ALA A 82 31.09 -29.47 3.91
CA ALA A 82 31.40 -28.06 4.15
C ALA A 82 32.77 -27.66 3.56
N GLU A 83 32.77 -26.62 2.74
CA GLU A 83 33.96 -26.06 2.09
C GLU A 83 34.01 -24.54 2.31
N ALA A 84 35.20 -24.05 2.68
CA ALA A 84 35.44 -22.61 2.76
C ALA A 84 35.58 -22.00 1.37
N ILE A 85 34.81 -20.95 1.08
CA ILE A 85 34.86 -20.23 -0.21
C ILE A 85 35.62 -18.90 -0.13
N THR A 86 36.06 -18.50 1.07
CA THR A 86 36.94 -17.35 1.29
C THR A 86 38.13 -17.71 2.16
N PRO A 87 39.22 -16.93 2.12
CA PRO A 87 40.21 -16.91 3.19
C PRO A 87 39.59 -16.44 4.52
N ILE A 88 40.33 -16.62 5.62
CA ILE A 88 40.00 -16.01 6.92
C ILE A 88 40.23 -14.50 6.83
N GLY A 89 39.20 -13.72 7.09
CA GLY A 89 39.23 -12.27 7.00
C GLY A 89 37.92 -11.70 7.50
N PHE A 90 37.31 -10.80 6.74
CA PHE A 90 36.02 -10.22 7.07
C PHE A 90 35.13 -10.17 5.81
N PRO A 91 34.63 -11.34 5.33
CA PRO A 91 33.56 -11.36 4.35
C PRO A 91 32.25 -10.80 4.92
N TYR A 92 31.42 -10.17 4.11
CA TYR A 92 30.12 -9.60 4.50
C TYR A 92 29.19 -9.52 3.29
N TYR A 93 27.88 -9.52 3.53
CA TYR A 93 26.85 -9.45 2.51
C TYR A 93 27.01 -10.46 1.38
N ALA A 94 26.84 -11.75 1.70
CA ALA A 94 27.02 -12.82 0.75
C ALA A 94 25.68 -13.29 0.18
N GLN A 95 25.58 -13.38 -1.15
CA GLN A 95 24.34 -13.74 -1.83
C GLN A 95 24.60 -14.74 -2.97
N TRP A 96 23.76 -15.77 -3.03
CA TRP A 96 23.69 -16.70 -4.15
C TRP A 96 23.24 -16.00 -5.44
N SER A 97 23.84 -16.41 -6.56
CA SER A 97 23.24 -16.18 -7.88
C SER A 97 21.94 -16.96 -8.01
N TRP A 98 21.03 -16.53 -8.89
CA TRP A 98 19.73 -17.19 -9.08
C TRP A 98 19.84 -18.58 -9.70
N ALA A 99 20.91 -18.84 -10.46
CA ALA A 99 21.26 -20.17 -10.93
C ALA A 99 21.88 -21.06 -9.85
N GLY A 100 22.25 -20.52 -8.67
CA GLY A 100 22.81 -21.27 -7.55
C GLY A 100 24.25 -21.75 -7.74
N ASP A 101 24.93 -21.32 -8.80
CA ASP A 101 26.30 -21.76 -9.13
C ASP A 101 27.39 -20.74 -8.75
N LYS A 102 26.99 -19.54 -8.30
CA LYS A 102 27.91 -18.48 -7.85
C LYS A 102 27.44 -17.85 -6.54
N VAL A 103 28.39 -17.27 -5.81
CA VAL A 103 28.14 -16.46 -4.62
C VAL A 103 28.87 -15.13 -4.77
N ALA A 104 28.14 -14.02 -4.74
CA ALA A 104 28.71 -12.67 -4.67
C ALA A 104 28.84 -12.26 -3.21
N PHE A 105 29.93 -11.58 -2.84
CA PHE A 105 30.15 -11.10 -1.48
C PHE A 105 31.12 -9.91 -1.44
N LEU A 106 31.07 -9.13 -0.37
CA LEU A 106 32.10 -8.16 -0.05
C LEU A 106 33.13 -8.80 0.88
N TYR A 107 34.40 -8.42 0.75
CA TYR A 107 35.45 -8.97 1.61
C TYR A 107 36.55 -7.95 1.90
N ALA A 108 36.92 -7.87 3.17
CA ALA A 108 38.08 -7.15 3.67
C ALA A 108 39.01 -8.12 4.43
N ASN A 109 40.29 -7.78 4.55
CA ASN A 109 41.23 -8.61 5.32
C ASN A 109 41.00 -8.56 6.84
N SER A 110 40.36 -7.50 7.32
CA SER A 110 40.09 -7.29 8.75
C SER A 110 38.84 -6.45 8.95
N SER A 111 38.32 -6.46 10.18
CA SER A 111 37.19 -5.60 10.54
C SER A 111 37.57 -4.11 10.67
N SER A 112 38.82 -3.71 10.44
CA SER A 112 39.22 -2.30 10.51
C SER A 112 38.65 -1.51 9.33
N GLY A 113 38.26 -0.26 9.58
CA GLY A 113 37.87 0.68 8.53
C GLY A 113 38.98 1.03 7.54
N GLU A 114 40.23 0.88 7.97
CA GLU A 114 41.43 1.10 7.15
C GLU A 114 41.74 -0.09 6.23
N SER A 115 41.10 -1.23 6.48
CA SER A 115 41.27 -2.44 5.66
C SER A 115 40.76 -2.17 4.24
N GLN A 116 41.49 -2.65 3.24
CA GLN A 116 41.02 -2.60 1.87
C GLN A 116 39.99 -3.72 1.66
N ALA A 117 38.85 -3.36 1.09
CA ALA A 117 37.74 -4.22 0.78
C ALA A 117 37.43 -4.21 -0.73
N ARG A 118 36.89 -5.31 -1.23
CA ARG A 118 36.45 -5.47 -2.63
C ARG A 118 35.15 -6.28 -2.69
N ALA A 119 34.42 -6.12 -3.78
CA ALA A 119 33.36 -7.02 -4.19
C ALA A 119 33.96 -8.20 -5.00
N TYR A 120 33.54 -9.41 -4.67
CA TYR A 120 34.00 -10.66 -5.28
C TYR A 120 32.82 -11.52 -5.71
N ILE A 121 33.08 -12.38 -6.68
CA ILE A 121 32.19 -13.44 -7.13
C ILE A 121 32.97 -14.75 -7.05
N TYR A 122 32.48 -15.71 -6.26
CA TYR A 122 33.01 -17.06 -6.23
C TYR A 122 32.14 -17.99 -7.07
N ASP A 123 32.75 -18.70 -8.01
CA ASP A 123 32.09 -19.69 -8.86
C ASP A 123 32.33 -21.08 -8.30
N LEU A 124 31.25 -21.80 -7.96
CA LEU A 124 31.32 -23.09 -7.29
C LEU A 124 31.84 -24.20 -8.21
N ASN A 125 31.58 -24.10 -9.50
CA ASN A 125 31.95 -25.14 -10.47
C ASN A 125 33.46 -25.12 -10.75
N SER A 126 34.00 -23.92 -10.98
CA SER A 126 35.42 -23.71 -11.27
C SER A 126 36.27 -23.53 -10.02
N LYS A 127 35.63 -23.29 -8.86
CA LYS A 127 36.27 -22.94 -7.58
C LYS A 127 37.19 -21.73 -7.67
N LYS A 128 36.84 -20.78 -8.54
CA LYS A 128 37.61 -19.55 -8.77
C LYS A 128 36.84 -18.34 -8.27
N THR A 129 37.61 -17.36 -7.80
CA THR A 129 37.08 -16.06 -7.38
C THR A 129 37.45 -14.99 -8.41
N VAL A 130 36.46 -14.22 -8.83
CA VAL A 130 36.62 -13.05 -9.72
C VAL A 130 36.42 -11.77 -8.90
N MET A 131 37.25 -10.76 -9.18
CA MET A 131 37.12 -9.43 -8.58
C MET A 131 36.17 -8.58 -9.42
N ALA A 132 35.12 -8.06 -8.80
CA ALA A 132 34.17 -7.18 -9.46
C ALA A 132 34.58 -5.71 -9.37
N CYS A 133 35.38 -5.31 -8.38
CA CYS A 133 35.84 -3.92 -8.23
C CYS A 133 37.30 -3.79 -7.80
N GLU A 134 37.86 -2.61 -8.02
CA GLU A 134 39.15 -2.20 -7.44
C GLU A 134 39.08 -2.16 -5.89
N PRO A 135 40.22 -2.20 -5.18
CA PRO A 135 40.22 -2.02 -3.72
C PRO A 135 39.71 -0.65 -3.29
N TYR A 136 38.84 -0.64 -2.29
CA TYR A 136 38.39 0.54 -1.58
C TYR A 136 38.68 0.38 -0.08
N PRO A 137 38.89 1.45 0.70
CA PRO A 137 38.78 1.38 2.15
C PRO A 137 37.45 0.71 2.54
N ARG A 138 37.41 -0.10 3.60
CA ARG A 138 36.25 -0.95 3.90
C ARG A 138 34.94 -0.15 4.00
N PHE A 139 34.97 0.97 4.73
CA PHE A 139 33.81 1.85 4.88
C PHE A 139 33.44 2.64 3.61
N ASN A 140 34.22 2.50 2.55
CA ASN A 140 33.90 3.00 1.23
C ASN A 140 33.16 1.97 0.38
N LEU A 141 33.08 0.69 0.74
CA LEU A 141 32.04 -0.19 0.22
C LEU A 141 30.86 -0.08 1.16
N ASP A 142 29.76 0.49 0.68
CA ASP A 142 28.65 0.88 1.55
C ASP A 142 28.09 -0.35 2.27
N GLU A 143 28.16 -0.34 3.59
CA GLU A 143 27.81 -1.50 4.42
C GLU A 143 26.32 -1.59 4.70
N ASP A 144 25.46 -0.83 4.00
CA ASP A 144 24.02 -0.87 4.23
C ASP A 144 23.32 -1.93 3.37
N GLU A 145 23.86 -2.31 2.21
CA GLU A 145 23.32 -3.38 1.37
C GLU A 145 24.41 -4.07 0.53
N GLY A 146 24.30 -5.39 0.42
CA GLY A 146 25.21 -6.24 -0.33
C GLY A 146 25.19 -6.13 -1.84
N PRO A 147 26.11 -6.86 -2.52
CA PRO A 147 26.00 -7.13 -3.95
C PRO A 147 24.73 -7.92 -4.23
N LEU A 148 23.92 -7.46 -5.20
CA LEU A 148 22.69 -8.12 -5.61
C LEU A 148 22.76 -8.56 -7.09
N TRP A 149 22.36 -9.79 -7.37
CA TRP A 149 22.30 -10.37 -8.72
C TRP A 149 21.06 -9.91 -9.51
N SER A 150 21.27 -9.55 -10.78
CA SER A 150 20.18 -9.41 -11.75
C SER A 150 19.50 -10.75 -12.02
N PRO A 151 18.22 -10.79 -12.42
CA PRO A 151 17.44 -12.03 -12.58
C PRO A 151 17.98 -13.02 -13.63
N ASP A 152 18.93 -12.62 -14.48
CA ASP A 152 19.62 -13.43 -15.48
C ASP A 152 21.06 -13.81 -15.08
N ASP A 153 21.48 -13.49 -13.86
CA ASP A 153 22.84 -13.65 -13.32
C ASP A 153 23.94 -12.93 -14.12
N ARG A 154 23.58 -12.02 -15.04
CA ARG A 154 24.56 -11.29 -15.84
C ARG A 154 25.23 -10.17 -15.07
N TYR A 155 24.48 -9.45 -14.25
CA TYR A 155 24.94 -8.26 -13.57
C TYR A 155 24.92 -8.45 -12.05
N ILE A 156 25.87 -7.81 -11.37
CA ILE A 156 25.75 -7.53 -9.94
C ILE A 156 25.74 -6.03 -9.69
N VAL A 157 24.91 -5.57 -8.76
CA VAL A 157 24.90 -4.18 -8.30
C VAL A 157 25.44 -4.11 -6.88
N PHE A 158 26.36 -3.19 -6.62
CA PHE A 158 26.90 -2.90 -5.30
C PHE A 158 27.12 -1.39 -5.15
N LYS A 159 27.51 -0.94 -3.95
CA LYS A 159 27.64 0.49 -3.65
C LYS A 159 29.03 0.86 -3.21
N THR A 160 29.50 1.99 -3.72
CA THR A 160 30.81 2.53 -3.38
C THR A 160 30.68 3.99 -2.90
N ARG A 161 31.55 4.40 -1.99
CA ARG A 161 31.71 5.79 -1.54
C ARG A 161 33.08 6.27 -2.03
N ARG A 162 33.10 7.36 -2.78
CA ARG A 162 34.33 7.85 -3.44
C ARG A 162 34.53 9.35 -3.21
N GLY A 163 35.78 9.77 -3.34
CA GLY A 163 36.19 11.17 -3.19
C GLY A 163 36.19 11.69 -1.74
N PRO A 164 36.61 12.95 -1.53
CA PRO A 164 36.72 13.56 -0.20
C PRO A 164 35.40 13.66 0.55
N SER A 165 34.30 13.88 -0.17
CA SER A 165 32.94 13.95 0.38
C SER A 165 32.33 12.57 0.68
N ARG A 166 33.04 11.47 0.37
CA ARG A 166 32.53 10.08 0.47
C ARG A 166 31.16 9.91 -0.19
N ARG A 167 30.98 10.52 -1.36
CA ARG A 167 29.76 10.45 -2.15
C ARG A 167 29.46 9.01 -2.55
N ARG A 168 28.21 8.58 -2.36
CA ARG A 168 27.70 7.24 -2.71
C ARG A 168 27.39 7.12 -4.20
N PHE A 169 27.82 6.00 -4.78
CA PHE A 169 27.54 5.55 -6.13
C PHE A 169 26.90 4.17 -6.07
N VAL A 170 25.87 3.97 -6.89
CA VAL A 170 25.36 2.64 -7.23
C VAL A 170 26.15 2.18 -8.45
N THR A 171 26.91 1.10 -8.30
CA THR A 171 27.82 0.57 -9.33
C THR A 171 27.30 -0.78 -9.79
N VAL A 172 27.12 -0.93 -11.10
CA VAL A 172 26.76 -2.20 -11.75
C VAL A 172 28.01 -2.78 -12.40
N TYR A 173 28.22 -4.09 -12.23
CA TYR A 173 29.28 -4.87 -12.85
C TYR A 173 28.67 -5.96 -13.73
N ASP A 174 29.03 -5.98 -15.00
CA ASP A 174 28.69 -7.05 -15.94
C ASP A 174 29.70 -8.19 -15.79
N THR A 175 29.23 -9.37 -15.41
CA THR A 175 30.07 -10.54 -15.14
C THR A 175 30.65 -11.17 -16.40
N GLN A 176 30.05 -10.94 -17.57
CA GLN A 176 30.52 -11.46 -18.85
C GLN A 176 31.56 -10.51 -19.49
N THR A 177 31.20 -9.23 -19.64
CA THR A 177 32.07 -8.25 -20.30
C THR A 177 33.10 -7.63 -19.36
N LYS A 178 32.91 -7.77 -18.04
CA LYS A 178 33.68 -7.13 -16.96
C LYS A 178 33.56 -5.60 -16.95
N ASN A 179 32.61 -5.05 -17.71
CA ASN A 179 32.33 -3.64 -17.72
C ASN A 179 31.71 -3.18 -16.41
N ARG A 180 31.89 -1.90 -16.12
CA ARG A 180 31.42 -1.26 -14.90
C ARG A 180 30.80 0.09 -15.22
N TRP A 181 29.62 0.32 -14.66
CA TRP A 181 28.93 1.59 -14.76
C TRP A 181 28.53 2.07 -13.38
N ASP A 182 28.76 3.36 -13.12
CA ASP A 182 28.06 4.03 -12.03
C ASP A 182 26.76 4.58 -12.60
N ILE A 183 25.64 4.28 -11.94
CA ILE A 183 24.33 4.75 -12.37
C ILE A 183 24.21 6.24 -12.05
N LEU A 184 23.85 7.05 -13.05
CA LEU A 184 23.64 8.49 -12.96
C LEU A 184 24.68 9.23 -12.06
N PRO A 185 25.99 9.14 -12.35
CA PRO A 185 27.06 9.67 -11.51
C PRO A 185 27.04 11.21 -11.38
N GLN A 186 26.20 11.90 -12.14
CA GLN A 186 25.99 13.35 -12.11
C GLN A 186 24.92 13.81 -11.11
N ARG A 187 23.98 12.94 -10.69
CA ARG A 187 22.78 13.29 -9.88
C ARG A 187 22.97 13.13 -8.36
N GLY A 188 24.07 13.62 -7.81
CA GLY A 188 24.36 13.45 -6.37
C GLY A 188 24.55 11.99 -5.94
N GLN A 189 24.13 11.64 -4.73
CA GLN A 189 24.25 10.30 -4.16
C GLN A 189 23.16 9.35 -4.63
N ASN A 190 23.55 8.15 -5.06
CA ASN A 190 22.60 7.09 -5.40
C ASN A 190 22.70 5.94 -4.37
N ARG A 191 21.57 5.33 -4.00
CA ARG A 191 21.51 4.23 -3.01
C ARG A 191 20.27 3.33 -3.16
N ARG A 192 20.16 2.29 -2.32
CA ARG A 192 19.02 1.35 -2.23
C ARG A 192 18.54 0.78 -3.57
N ALA A 193 19.47 0.21 -4.33
CA ALA A 193 19.20 -0.32 -5.67
C ALA A 193 18.58 -1.73 -5.62
N ARG A 194 17.59 -2.00 -6.47
CA ARG A 194 16.91 -3.30 -6.60
C ARG A 194 16.63 -3.63 -8.06
N TRP A 195 16.97 -4.86 -8.45
CA TRP A 195 16.63 -5.40 -9.76
C TRP A 195 15.14 -5.72 -9.84
N ASN A 196 14.55 -5.52 -11.01
CA ASN A 196 13.29 -6.15 -11.39
C ASN A 196 13.49 -7.68 -11.58
N PHE A 197 12.40 -8.37 -11.90
CA PHE A 197 12.40 -9.81 -12.16
C PHE A 197 12.16 -10.16 -13.64
N THR A 198 11.92 -9.15 -14.49
CA THR A 198 11.64 -9.28 -15.92
C THR A 198 12.92 -9.10 -16.74
N LEU A 199 12.90 -9.59 -17.99
CA LEU A 199 14.00 -9.45 -18.94
C LEU A 199 13.60 -8.50 -20.08
N PRO A 200 14.45 -7.54 -20.49
CA PRO A 200 15.77 -7.25 -19.92
C PRO A 200 15.70 -6.69 -18.48
N PRO A 201 16.76 -6.90 -17.66
CA PRO A 201 16.74 -6.44 -16.28
C PRO A 201 16.83 -4.91 -16.21
N ARG A 202 16.04 -4.31 -15.31
CA ARG A 202 16.04 -2.89 -14.97
C ARG A 202 16.28 -2.71 -13.48
N LEU A 203 16.82 -1.56 -13.11
CA LEU A 203 17.22 -1.23 -11.76
C LEU A 203 16.37 -0.08 -11.23
N ALA A 204 15.70 -0.27 -10.09
CA ALA A 204 15.10 0.82 -9.33
C ALA A 204 16.05 1.23 -8.20
N PHE A 205 16.21 2.53 -7.95
CA PHE A 205 17.15 3.04 -6.94
C PHE A 205 16.69 4.40 -6.42
N GLN A 206 17.26 4.81 -5.28
CA GLN A 206 17.14 6.17 -4.77
C GLN A 206 18.22 7.05 -5.39
N SER A 207 17.85 8.25 -5.84
CA SER A 207 18.76 9.25 -6.38
C SER A 207 18.61 10.58 -5.64
N GLU A 208 19.71 11.19 -5.22
CA GLU A 208 19.70 12.43 -4.45
C GLU A 208 19.08 13.58 -5.27
N ALA A 209 18.00 14.14 -4.76
CA ALA A 209 17.36 15.31 -5.34
C ALA A 209 17.93 16.60 -4.71
N ALA A 210 17.97 16.66 -3.37
CA ALA A 210 18.63 17.72 -2.62
C ALA A 210 19.00 17.26 -1.20
N GLY A 211 20.29 17.28 -0.86
CA GLY A 211 20.77 16.96 0.49
C GLY A 211 20.49 15.52 0.89
N GLU A 212 19.72 15.29 1.96
CA GLU A 212 19.33 13.94 2.39
C GLU A 212 17.98 13.47 1.82
N HIS A 213 17.44 14.20 0.83
CA HIS A 213 16.18 13.89 0.17
C HIS A 213 16.42 13.22 -1.20
N TYR A 214 15.66 12.15 -1.46
CA TYR A 214 15.90 11.27 -2.60
C TYR A 214 14.62 11.07 -3.41
N ASP A 215 14.78 11.08 -4.72
CA ASP A 215 13.80 10.56 -5.66
C ASP A 215 13.91 9.04 -5.79
N ILE A 216 12.81 8.40 -6.20
CA ILE A 216 12.86 7.04 -6.76
C ILE A 216 13.05 7.15 -8.26
N ALA A 217 14.03 6.44 -8.78
CA ALA A 217 14.30 6.36 -10.21
C ALA A 217 14.44 4.91 -10.66
N VAL A 218 14.19 4.69 -11.95
CA VAL A 218 14.40 3.43 -12.66
C VAL A 218 15.34 3.66 -13.83
N SER A 219 16.30 2.78 -14.07
CA SER A 219 17.16 2.83 -15.26
C SER A 219 17.47 1.43 -15.77
N ASP A 220 18.10 1.38 -16.93
CA ASP A 220 18.77 0.17 -17.42
C ASP A 220 20.06 -0.10 -16.62
N PRO A 221 20.67 -1.29 -16.71
CA PRO A 221 21.88 -1.68 -15.95
C PRO A 221 23.07 -0.72 -16.15
N GLU A 222 23.17 -0.10 -17.32
CA GLU A 222 24.23 0.84 -17.68
C GLU A 222 23.95 2.27 -17.18
N GLY A 223 22.72 2.53 -16.69
CA GLY A 223 22.26 3.85 -16.23
C GLY A 223 21.50 4.66 -17.27
N ASP A 224 21.34 4.13 -18.48
CA ASP A 224 20.55 4.73 -19.56
C ASP A 224 19.04 4.58 -19.32
N ASN A 225 18.24 5.30 -20.13
CA ASN A 225 16.77 5.28 -20.09
C ASN A 225 16.19 5.50 -18.68
N ALA A 226 16.80 6.42 -17.94
CA ALA A 226 16.42 6.72 -16.58
C ALA A 226 15.09 7.49 -16.50
N VAL A 227 14.16 6.97 -15.68
CA VAL A 227 12.85 7.58 -15.38
C VAL A 227 12.77 7.88 -13.90
N PHE A 228 12.47 9.13 -13.53
CA PHE A 228 12.27 9.55 -12.14
C PHE A 228 10.79 9.49 -11.78
N LEU A 229 10.41 8.62 -10.86
CA LEU A 229 9.01 8.32 -10.53
C LEU A 229 8.39 9.36 -9.60
N THR A 230 9.20 10.01 -8.77
CA THR A 230 8.73 10.97 -7.77
C THR A 230 9.02 12.42 -8.15
N ALA A 231 10.02 12.66 -9.02
CA ALA A 231 10.42 13.95 -9.60
C ALA A 231 10.26 15.18 -8.68
N ILE A 232 10.53 15.04 -7.37
CA ILE A 232 10.11 16.01 -6.33
C ILE A 232 10.95 17.29 -6.31
N GLY A 233 12.11 17.31 -6.98
CA GLY A 233 13.03 18.44 -6.91
C GLY A 233 13.61 18.64 -5.50
N ALA A 234 13.75 19.89 -5.06
CA ALA A 234 14.37 20.24 -3.77
C ALA A 234 13.41 20.21 -2.56
N GLU A 235 12.25 19.56 -2.69
CA GLU A 235 11.31 19.42 -1.59
C GLU A 235 11.82 18.45 -0.52
N ALA A 236 11.56 18.74 0.75
CA ALA A 236 11.97 17.92 1.90
C ALA A 236 11.15 16.62 2.02
N VAL A 237 11.14 15.80 0.97
CA VAL A 237 10.42 14.53 0.87
C VAL A 237 11.41 13.37 1.06
N ASN A 238 10.96 12.34 1.74
CA ASN A 238 11.72 11.15 2.07
C ASN A 238 11.11 9.95 1.33
N ASN A 239 11.52 9.73 0.09
CA ASN A 239 11.20 8.49 -0.62
C ASN A 239 12.27 7.45 -0.33
N ILE A 240 11.90 6.26 0.12
CA ILE A 240 12.85 5.22 0.51
C ILE A 240 12.45 3.83 0.00
N GLN A 241 13.44 2.94 -0.09
CA GLN A 241 13.33 1.49 -0.32
C GLN A 241 12.47 1.03 -1.51
N PRO A 242 12.80 1.40 -2.76
CA PRO A 242 12.06 0.90 -3.92
C PRO A 242 12.14 -0.63 -4.00
N ARG A 243 11.00 -1.29 -4.26
CA ARG A 243 10.84 -2.74 -4.38
C ARG A 243 9.98 -3.07 -5.59
N TRP A 244 10.55 -3.83 -6.52
CA TRP A 244 9.81 -4.36 -7.65
C TRP A 244 8.78 -5.40 -7.21
N ARG A 245 7.61 -5.32 -7.83
CA ARG A 245 6.62 -6.38 -7.79
C ARG A 245 7.18 -7.62 -8.49
N PRO A 246 7.07 -8.81 -7.89
CA PRO A 246 7.37 -10.07 -8.58
C PRO A 246 6.51 -10.28 -9.84
N PRO A 247 6.98 -11.05 -10.83
CA PRO A 247 6.29 -11.21 -12.09
C PRO A 247 5.03 -12.07 -11.93
N GLY A 248 3.92 -11.66 -12.55
CA GLY A 248 2.61 -12.33 -12.42
C GLY A 248 1.59 -11.87 -13.49
N ALA A 249 0.30 -12.12 -13.28
CA ALA A 249 -0.79 -11.76 -14.21
C ALA A 249 -1.06 -10.25 -14.35
N TYR A 250 -0.20 -9.42 -13.77
CA TYR A 250 -0.34 -7.97 -13.67
C TYR A 250 0.95 -7.28 -14.09
N GLU A 251 0.84 -6.00 -14.44
CA GLU A 251 1.94 -5.17 -14.94
C GLU A 251 3.06 -4.93 -13.90
N ASP A 252 4.25 -4.61 -14.40
CA ASP A 252 5.41 -4.24 -13.58
C ASP A 252 5.07 -3.00 -12.73
N MET A 253 5.30 -3.10 -11.43
CA MET A 253 5.06 -2.02 -10.46
C MET A 253 6.20 -1.95 -9.45
N ILE A 254 6.41 -0.77 -8.88
CA ILE A 254 7.42 -0.51 -7.85
C ILE A 254 6.71 0.04 -6.62
N ALA A 255 6.84 -0.66 -5.50
CA ALA A 255 6.44 -0.14 -4.20
C ALA A 255 7.61 0.60 -3.55
N TYR A 256 7.31 1.67 -2.83
CA TYR A 256 8.28 2.42 -2.03
C TYR A 256 7.54 3.05 -0.84
N THR A 257 8.27 3.57 0.14
CA THR A 257 7.63 4.38 1.19
C THR A 257 7.98 5.85 1.01
N SER A 258 7.01 6.72 1.21
CA SER A 258 7.14 8.16 0.97
C SER A 258 6.33 8.97 1.98
N ASN A 259 6.77 10.21 2.20
CA ASN A 259 6.07 11.22 2.98
C ASN A 259 5.64 12.43 2.14
N LEU A 260 5.49 12.22 0.81
CA LEU A 260 5.17 13.26 -0.18
C LEU A 260 3.91 14.05 0.20
N GLU A 261 2.84 13.36 0.58
CA GLU A 261 1.55 13.94 0.95
C GLU A 261 1.45 14.40 2.41
N MET A 262 2.53 14.28 3.20
CA MET A 262 2.52 14.61 4.62
C MET A 262 2.75 16.11 4.87
N THR A 263 2.15 16.64 5.93
CA THR A 263 2.43 18.00 6.41
C THR A 263 3.88 18.16 6.85
N ARG A 264 4.37 19.39 6.95
CA ARG A 264 5.76 19.64 7.39
C ARG A 264 6.04 19.05 8.78
N THR A 265 5.10 19.17 9.71
CA THR A 265 5.22 18.62 11.06
C THR A 265 5.33 17.10 11.05
N GLU A 266 4.55 16.41 10.22
CA GLU A 266 4.62 14.95 10.04
C GLU A 266 5.94 14.52 9.36
N ARG A 267 6.44 15.32 8.42
CA ARG A 267 7.75 15.09 7.78
C ARG A 267 8.91 15.25 8.75
N ASP A 268 8.85 16.23 9.65
CA ASP A 268 9.90 16.48 10.66
C ASP A 268 10.07 15.29 11.62
N ILE A 269 8.99 14.56 11.90
CA ILE A 269 9.00 13.32 12.70
C ILE A 269 9.14 12.04 11.84
N ARG A 270 9.46 12.19 10.54
CA ARG A 270 9.82 11.13 9.58
C ARG A 270 8.76 10.02 9.40
N ARG A 271 7.48 10.38 9.46
CA ARG A 271 6.37 9.48 9.09
C ARG A 271 6.49 9.10 7.61
N ASN A 272 6.05 7.89 7.23
CA ASN A 272 6.02 7.46 5.83
C ASN A 272 4.80 6.57 5.56
N ASP A 273 4.19 6.77 4.39
CA ASP A 273 3.15 5.94 3.79
C ASP A 273 3.74 4.95 2.79
N VAL A 274 2.95 3.94 2.42
CA VAL A 274 3.28 3.01 1.33
C VAL A 274 2.72 3.54 0.03
N TRP A 275 3.58 3.64 -0.98
CA TRP A 275 3.27 4.12 -2.32
C TRP A 275 3.58 3.05 -3.34
N ILE A 276 2.93 3.12 -4.49
CA ILE A 276 3.37 2.40 -5.69
C ILE A 276 3.45 3.33 -6.88
N ALA A 277 4.30 2.97 -7.83
CA ALA A 277 4.41 3.62 -9.12
C ALA A 277 4.69 2.61 -10.24
N ARG A 278 4.24 2.93 -11.46
CA ARG A 278 4.66 2.23 -12.67
C ARG A 278 6.09 2.63 -13.05
N PRO A 279 6.91 1.73 -13.62
CA PRO A 279 8.31 2.01 -13.98
C PRO A 279 8.51 3.08 -15.04
N ASP A 280 7.47 3.43 -15.78
CA ASP A 280 7.44 4.52 -16.78
C ASP A 280 6.97 5.86 -16.19
N GLY A 281 6.55 5.88 -14.92
CA GLY A 281 6.03 7.06 -14.24
C GLY A 281 4.58 7.42 -14.58
N SER A 282 3.87 6.61 -15.38
CA SER A 282 2.50 6.91 -15.83
C SER A 282 1.44 6.81 -14.73
N GLU A 283 1.73 6.10 -13.64
CA GLU A 283 0.83 5.92 -12.50
C GLU A 283 1.65 5.97 -11.22
N THR A 284 1.22 6.80 -10.27
CA THR A 284 1.80 6.90 -8.91
C THR A 284 0.67 7.12 -7.91
N ARG A 285 0.60 6.32 -6.84
CA ARG A 285 -0.47 6.40 -5.84
C ARG A 285 -0.02 6.10 -4.41
N ASN A 286 -0.59 6.82 -3.45
CA ASN A 286 -0.53 6.52 -2.03
C ASN A 286 -1.53 5.42 -1.68
N LEU A 287 -1.08 4.30 -1.11
CA LEU A 287 -1.93 3.18 -0.77
C LEU A 287 -2.43 3.22 0.68
N THR A 288 -1.66 3.76 1.62
CA THR A 288 -2.04 3.72 3.05
C THR A 288 -2.77 4.96 3.51
N GLN A 289 -2.52 6.11 2.89
CA GLN A 289 -3.17 7.40 3.21
C GLN A 289 -3.23 7.67 4.72
N ALA A 290 -2.16 7.33 5.46
CA ALA A 290 -2.17 7.41 6.92
C ALA A 290 -1.84 8.81 7.46
N THR A 291 -2.18 9.84 6.69
CA THR A 291 -2.10 11.24 7.07
C THR A 291 -3.36 11.63 7.84
N SER A 292 -3.36 11.36 9.15
CA SER A 292 -4.44 11.74 10.06
C SER A 292 -3.97 12.82 11.06
N PRO A 293 -4.84 13.81 11.41
CA PRO A 293 -4.58 14.73 12.50
C PRO A 293 -4.56 14.03 13.87
N SER A 294 -5.10 12.81 13.98
CA SER A 294 -5.04 12.03 15.21
C SER A 294 -3.77 11.18 15.25
N THR A 295 -3.06 11.21 16.39
CA THR A 295 -1.81 10.46 16.56
C THR A 295 -2.02 8.94 16.42
N GLU A 296 -3.19 8.41 16.80
CA GLU A 296 -3.48 6.97 16.81
C GLU A 296 -3.68 6.35 15.42
N GLU A 297 -4.10 7.16 14.44
CA GLU A 297 -4.29 6.72 13.05
C GLU A 297 -3.03 6.92 12.20
N GLN A 298 -2.03 7.64 12.70
CA GLN A 298 -0.78 7.83 12.00
C GLN A 298 0.01 6.52 11.89
N LEU A 299 0.55 6.27 10.70
CA LEU A 299 1.50 5.19 10.46
C LEU A 299 2.91 5.74 10.24
N ASN A 300 3.89 4.95 10.66
CA ASN A 300 5.27 5.13 10.22
C ASN A 300 5.79 3.83 9.61
N ASN A 301 5.60 3.66 8.29
CA ASN A 301 6.05 2.48 7.58
C ASN A 301 7.56 2.54 7.32
N ASP A 302 8.30 1.59 7.87
CA ASP A 302 9.77 1.56 7.80
C ASP A 302 10.31 0.44 6.91
N PHE A 303 9.45 -0.52 6.53
CA PHE A 303 9.81 -1.70 5.75
C PHE A 303 8.64 -2.11 4.86
N ILE A 304 8.94 -2.48 3.61
CA ILE A 304 7.98 -3.06 2.68
C ILE A 304 8.55 -4.28 1.96
N LEU A 305 7.68 -5.25 1.66
CA LEU A 305 8.00 -6.46 0.92
C LEU A 305 6.77 -7.00 0.17
N TRP A 306 6.89 -7.18 -1.14
CA TRP A 306 5.85 -7.83 -1.94
C TRP A 306 5.70 -9.31 -1.58
N SER A 307 4.47 -9.82 -1.61
CA SER A 307 4.23 -11.26 -1.74
C SER A 307 4.74 -11.74 -3.10
N TRP A 308 5.15 -13.01 -3.18
CA TRP A 308 5.72 -13.58 -4.39
C TRP A 308 4.71 -13.68 -5.55
N ASP A 309 3.42 -13.82 -5.25
CA ASP A 309 2.33 -13.73 -6.23
C ASP A 309 2.00 -12.27 -6.63
N GLY A 310 2.63 -11.29 -5.99
CA GLY A 310 2.40 -9.87 -6.20
C GLY A 310 1.01 -9.38 -5.79
N ARG A 311 0.22 -10.17 -5.04
CA ARG A 311 -1.13 -9.80 -4.60
C ARG A 311 -1.14 -8.81 -3.45
N TRP A 312 -0.13 -8.86 -2.58
CA TRP A 312 -0.06 -8.07 -1.36
C TRP A 312 1.28 -7.37 -1.20
N ILE A 313 1.26 -6.19 -0.57
CA ILE A 313 2.47 -5.58 -0.03
C ILE A 313 2.42 -5.74 1.48
N LEU A 314 3.36 -6.50 2.02
CA LEU A 314 3.60 -6.52 3.46
C LEU A 314 4.32 -5.22 3.83
N SER A 315 3.74 -4.46 4.76
CA SER A 315 4.38 -3.33 5.39
C SER A 315 4.61 -3.60 6.87
N ARG A 316 5.75 -3.17 7.40
CA ARG A 316 6.04 -3.16 8.84
C ARG A 316 6.41 -1.73 9.24
N GLY A 317 5.96 -1.33 10.41
CA GLY A 317 6.17 0.00 10.92
C GLY A 317 5.61 0.16 12.32
N ASP A 318 5.43 1.41 12.71
CA ASP A 318 4.88 1.76 14.02
C ASP A 318 3.54 2.47 13.85
N ARG A 319 2.63 2.16 14.78
CA ARG A 319 1.47 2.98 15.13
C ARG A 319 1.72 3.69 16.45
N PHE A 320 0.81 4.55 16.87
CA PHE A 320 0.99 5.32 18.09
C PHE A 320 -0.23 5.17 18.99
N ASP A 321 0.01 5.11 20.31
CA ASP A 321 -1.09 5.25 21.26
C ASP A 321 -1.48 6.73 21.44
N SER A 322 -2.54 6.99 22.20
CA SER A 322 -2.99 8.34 22.59
C SER A 322 -1.93 9.23 23.24
N GLN A 323 -0.79 8.67 23.70
CA GLN A 323 0.33 9.44 24.25
C GLN A 323 1.48 9.61 23.26
N GLY A 324 1.34 9.11 22.03
CA GLY A 324 2.37 9.18 21.00
C GLY A 324 3.47 8.13 21.14
N ASN A 325 3.34 7.13 22.00
CA ASN A 325 4.31 6.04 22.09
C ASN A 325 4.16 5.10 20.89
N ASP A 326 5.29 4.74 20.26
CA ASP A 326 5.32 3.77 19.17
C ASP A 326 4.91 2.36 19.63
N ILE A 327 3.98 1.79 18.88
CA ILE A 327 3.52 0.40 18.97
C ILE A 327 3.86 -0.28 17.66
N HIS A 328 4.74 -1.26 17.74
CA HIS A 328 5.17 -2.01 16.57
C HIS A 328 4.02 -2.83 15.96
N ALA A 329 3.89 -2.76 14.64
CA ALA A 329 2.82 -3.42 13.91
C ALA A 329 3.24 -3.80 12.49
N ALA A 330 2.50 -4.75 11.90
CA ALA A 330 2.60 -5.09 10.49
C ALA A 330 1.23 -5.09 9.83
N TYR A 331 1.23 -4.81 8.54
CA TYR A 331 0.06 -4.57 7.72
C TYR A 331 0.19 -5.30 6.39
N LEU A 332 -0.94 -5.75 5.84
CA LEU A 332 -1.05 -6.10 4.43
C LEU A 332 -1.76 -4.97 3.71
N VAL A 333 -1.06 -4.37 2.77
CA VAL A 333 -1.56 -3.28 1.93
C VAL A 333 -2.07 -3.87 0.63
N ASP A 334 -3.28 -3.49 0.22
CA ASP A 334 -3.87 -3.90 -1.07
C ASP A 334 -3.29 -3.00 -2.17
N PRO A 335 -2.47 -3.54 -3.07
CA PRO A 335 -1.87 -2.74 -4.12
C PRO A 335 -2.86 -2.34 -5.21
N VAL A 336 -4.05 -2.94 -5.30
CA VAL A 336 -5.04 -2.67 -6.36
C VAL A 336 -6.06 -1.63 -5.90
N ASN A 337 -6.66 -1.86 -4.74
CA ASN A 337 -7.74 -0.99 -4.21
C ASN A 337 -7.23 0.10 -3.27
N GLY A 338 -5.97 0.00 -2.80
CA GLY A 338 -5.50 0.80 -1.67
C GLY A 338 -6.09 0.33 -0.34
N GLY A 339 -5.66 0.95 0.74
CA GLY A 339 -5.98 0.55 2.10
C GLY A 339 -5.12 -0.60 2.61
N TYR A 340 -5.29 -0.91 3.89
CA TYR A 340 -4.48 -1.92 4.57
C TYR A 340 -5.26 -2.66 5.66
N ARG A 341 -4.85 -3.91 5.90
CA ARG A 341 -5.33 -4.75 7.00
C ARG A 341 -4.19 -4.97 8.00
N ILE A 342 -4.49 -4.76 9.28
CA ILE A 342 -3.56 -5.03 10.37
C ILE A 342 -3.39 -6.55 10.50
N LEU A 343 -2.14 -7.03 10.47
CA LEU A 343 -1.83 -8.43 10.72
C LEU A 343 -1.70 -8.73 12.21
N PHE A 344 -0.94 -7.90 12.91
CA PHE A 344 -0.80 -7.95 14.34
C PHE A 344 -0.47 -6.57 14.89
N THR A 345 -0.86 -6.35 16.13
CA THR A 345 -0.48 -5.20 16.93
C THR A 345 -0.33 -5.67 18.36
N THR A 346 0.52 -5.00 19.12
CA THR A 346 0.63 -5.27 20.55
C THR A 346 -0.14 -4.21 21.33
N PHE A 347 -0.66 -4.57 22.49
CA PHE A 347 -1.27 -3.62 23.40
C PHE A 347 -0.53 -3.64 24.75
N PRO A 348 0.70 -3.08 24.82
CA PRO A 348 1.55 -3.22 26.01
C PRO A 348 0.91 -2.78 27.32
N ARG A 349 0.06 -1.74 27.29
CA ARG A 349 -0.67 -1.26 28.48
C ARG A 349 -1.78 -2.20 28.95
N LYS A 350 -2.39 -2.93 28.02
CA LYS A 350 -3.51 -3.83 28.30
C LYS A 350 -3.01 -5.21 28.71
N ASP A 351 -2.03 -5.72 27.97
CA ASP A 351 -1.61 -7.12 28.03
C ASP A 351 -0.29 -7.30 28.79
N GLY A 352 0.39 -6.21 29.15
CA GLY A 352 1.72 -6.25 29.78
C GLY A 352 2.79 -6.85 28.88
N LEU A 353 2.54 -6.89 27.56
CA LEU A 353 3.36 -7.59 26.59
C LEU A 353 3.70 -6.69 25.40
N TYR A 354 4.97 -6.63 25.04
CA TYR A 354 5.45 -5.94 23.85
C TYR A 354 6.17 -6.91 22.93
N GLU A 355 5.84 -6.88 21.64
CA GLU A 355 6.44 -7.73 20.63
C GLU A 355 7.08 -6.86 19.56
N ARG A 356 8.35 -7.16 19.27
CA ARG A 356 9.10 -6.50 18.21
C ARG A 356 9.52 -7.52 17.16
N THR A 357 9.01 -7.35 15.95
CA THR A 357 9.29 -8.25 14.84
C THR A 357 10.60 -7.86 14.18
N GLN A 358 11.59 -8.74 14.33
CA GLN A 358 12.94 -8.54 13.82
C GLN A 358 13.05 -8.99 12.37
N VAL A 359 12.43 -10.13 12.03
CA VAL A 359 12.38 -10.68 10.67
C VAL A 359 10.94 -11.00 10.32
N ILE A 360 10.52 -10.64 9.12
CA ILE A 360 9.25 -11.06 8.54
C ILE A 360 9.43 -11.37 7.05
N LYS A 361 8.92 -12.52 6.61
CA LYS A 361 9.11 -13.01 5.23
C LYS A 361 7.91 -13.79 4.73
N TRP A 362 7.64 -13.68 3.44
CA TRP A 362 6.70 -14.53 2.73
C TRP A 362 7.24 -15.95 2.58
N SER A 363 6.37 -16.95 2.81
CA SER A 363 6.55 -18.27 2.20
C SER A 363 6.52 -18.14 0.68
N TYR A 364 7.20 -19.02 -0.03
CA TYR A 364 7.32 -18.93 -1.50
C TYR A 364 5.98 -19.03 -2.25
N ASP A 365 4.98 -19.67 -1.65
CA ASP A 365 3.60 -19.75 -2.16
C ASP A 365 2.72 -18.55 -1.77
N SER A 366 3.27 -17.55 -1.08
CA SER A 366 2.57 -16.35 -0.59
C SER A 366 1.41 -16.59 0.39
N THR A 367 1.25 -17.80 0.94
CA THR A 367 0.12 -18.11 1.84
C THR A 367 0.41 -17.84 3.32
N ARG A 368 1.70 -17.81 3.69
CA ARG A 368 2.15 -17.67 5.09
C ARG A 368 3.25 -16.63 5.23
N LEU A 369 3.37 -16.10 6.44
CA LEU A 369 4.44 -15.21 6.85
C LEU A 369 5.27 -15.87 7.96
N LEU A 370 6.56 -16.05 7.71
CA LEU A 370 7.53 -16.40 8.75
C LEU A 370 7.88 -15.15 9.53
N MET A 371 7.73 -15.23 10.84
CA MET A 371 7.98 -14.12 11.75
C MET A 371 8.93 -14.56 12.86
N TYR A 372 10.03 -13.85 13.00
CA TYR A 372 10.85 -13.90 14.20
C TYR A 372 10.65 -12.62 15.01
N THR A 373 10.18 -12.82 16.23
CA THR A 373 9.71 -11.76 17.12
C THR A 373 10.40 -11.88 18.47
N GLN A 374 10.88 -10.75 18.98
CA GLN A 374 11.30 -10.64 20.38
C GLN A 374 10.09 -10.19 21.20
N ARG A 375 9.70 -11.03 22.15
CA ARG A 375 8.58 -10.80 23.06
C ARG A 375 9.15 -10.41 24.43
N TYR A 376 8.63 -9.31 24.98
CA TYR A 376 9.06 -8.74 26.25
C TYR A 376 7.88 -8.64 27.21
N ASP A 377 8.13 -8.95 28.47
CA ASP A 377 7.23 -8.57 29.56
C ASP A 377 7.48 -7.09 29.88
N VAL A 378 6.41 -6.30 29.93
CA VAL A 378 6.48 -4.84 30.07
C VAL A 378 6.21 -4.47 31.52
N LYS A 379 7.23 -3.94 32.18
CA LYS A 379 7.11 -3.43 33.55
C LYS A 379 6.61 -1.99 33.58
N ASN A 380 7.02 -1.19 32.58
CA ASN A 380 6.58 0.20 32.41
C ASN A 380 6.42 0.54 30.93
N TRP A 381 5.30 1.16 30.55
CA TRP A 381 4.97 1.59 29.17
C TRP A 381 4.72 3.11 29.11
N ASP A 382 5.67 3.86 29.66
CA ASP A 382 5.75 5.32 29.59
C ASP A 382 7.09 5.71 28.94
N ALA A 383 7.50 6.98 29.02
CA ALA A 383 8.73 7.49 28.41
C ALA A 383 9.99 6.65 28.75
N ASP A 384 10.09 6.18 30.00
CA ASP A 384 11.16 5.29 30.46
C ASP A 384 10.71 3.81 30.41
N ARG A 385 10.55 3.28 29.18
CA ARG A 385 10.09 1.90 28.96
C ARG A 385 11.03 0.90 29.64
N GLN A 386 10.47 0.04 30.49
CA GLN A 386 11.21 -1.02 31.18
C GLN A 386 10.69 -2.39 30.73
N TYR A 387 11.60 -3.19 30.17
CA TYR A 387 11.34 -4.54 29.70
C TYR A 387 11.97 -5.57 30.65
N GLN A 388 11.32 -6.72 30.77
CA GLN A 388 11.83 -7.91 31.45
C GLN A 388 11.60 -9.13 30.58
N ARG A 389 12.37 -10.20 30.82
CA ARG A 389 12.15 -11.53 30.24
C ARG A 389 11.97 -11.55 28.72
N THR A 390 13.11 -11.46 28.03
CA THR A 390 13.15 -11.57 26.56
C THR A 390 12.92 -13.02 26.11
N ARG A 391 11.86 -13.24 25.32
CA ARG A 391 11.58 -14.50 24.63
C ARG A 391 11.75 -14.32 23.12
N HIS A 392 12.44 -15.25 22.49
CA HIS A 392 12.66 -15.29 21.04
C HIS A 392 11.67 -16.26 20.41
N VAL A 393 10.70 -15.74 19.68
CA VAL A 393 9.57 -16.51 19.14
C VAL A 393 9.67 -16.56 17.62
N LEU A 394 9.75 -17.75 17.06
CA LEU A 394 9.57 -18.03 15.64
C LEU A 394 8.13 -18.50 15.43
N SER A 395 7.42 -17.89 14.48
CA SER A 395 6.01 -18.19 14.22
C SER A 395 5.67 -18.14 12.74
N LEU A 396 4.64 -18.88 12.33
CA LEU A 396 4.01 -18.81 11.01
C LEU A 396 2.64 -18.16 11.15
N LEU A 397 2.40 -17.10 10.39
CA LEU A 397 1.09 -16.48 10.30
C LEU A 397 0.46 -16.85 8.95
N HIS A 398 -0.70 -17.49 8.97
CA HIS A 398 -1.48 -17.74 7.77
C HIS A 398 -2.21 -16.47 7.34
N VAL A 399 -1.98 -16.04 6.11
CA VAL A 399 -2.38 -14.70 5.64
C VAL A 399 -3.90 -14.57 5.53
N ASP A 400 -4.60 -15.55 4.98
CA ASP A 400 -6.06 -15.45 4.82
C ASP A 400 -6.82 -15.59 6.15
N THR A 401 -6.44 -16.56 7.00
CA THR A 401 -7.15 -16.85 8.25
C THR A 401 -6.71 -15.98 9.43
N GLY A 402 -5.52 -15.39 9.37
CA GLY A 402 -4.90 -14.66 10.49
C GLY A 402 -4.41 -15.58 11.62
N LEU A 403 -4.48 -16.91 11.44
CA LEU A 403 -4.01 -17.86 12.45
C LEU A 403 -2.47 -17.79 12.56
N ARG A 404 -1.96 -17.63 13.78
CA ARG A 404 -0.52 -17.61 14.08
C ARG A 404 -0.12 -18.85 14.87
N ASP A 405 0.70 -19.69 14.26
CA ASP A 405 1.30 -20.86 14.89
C ASP A 405 2.70 -20.48 15.42
N GLU A 406 2.93 -20.59 16.72
CA GLU A 406 4.28 -20.52 17.28
C GLU A 406 4.99 -21.85 17.02
N ILE A 407 6.18 -21.80 16.41
CA ILE A 407 6.94 -23.00 16.04
C ILE A 407 8.07 -23.26 17.03
N LEU A 408 8.82 -22.21 17.38
CA LEU A 408 10.00 -22.30 18.22
C LEU A 408 10.02 -21.11 19.17
N VAL A 409 10.15 -21.37 20.46
CA VAL A 409 10.35 -20.34 21.49
C VAL A 409 11.61 -20.65 22.26
N CYS A 410 12.55 -19.70 22.28
CA CYS A 410 13.73 -19.74 23.15
C CYS A 410 13.61 -18.65 24.22
N ASP A 411 13.63 -19.04 25.49
CA ASP A 411 13.68 -18.10 26.62
C ASP A 411 15.14 -17.76 26.95
N GLU A 412 15.54 -16.52 26.70
CA GLU A 412 16.95 -16.13 26.87
C GLU A 412 17.37 -16.11 28.34
N GLU A 413 16.43 -15.93 29.29
CA GLU A 413 16.75 -15.88 30.72
C GLU A 413 16.82 -17.27 31.34
N LEU A 414 15.88 -18.14 30.96
CA LEU A 414 15.82 -19.50 31.50
C LEU A 414 16.84 -20.44 30.86
N GLU A 415 17.08 -20.31 29.55
CA GLU A 415 17.89 -21.28 28.79
C GLU A 415 19.22 -20.75 28.34
N ARG A 416 19.42 -19.43 28.46
CA ARG A 416 20.53 -18.73 27.80
C ARG A 416 20.59 -19.05 26.30
N ARG A 417 19.43 -19.24 25.66
CA ARG A 417 19.34 -19.45 24.20
C ARG A 417 18.65 -18.27 23.54
N LYS A 418 19.18 -17.85 22.39
CA LYS A 418 18.52 -16.85 21.54
C LYS A 418 18.59 -17.22 20.07
N ILE A 419 17.49 -16.96 19.36
CA ILE A 419 17.49 -16.96 17.90
C ILE A 419 18.20 -15.69 17.42
N LEU A 420 19.08 -15.83 16.45
CA LEU A 420 19.77 -14.71 15.83
C LEU A 420 19.02 -14.37 14.54
N GLY A 421 18.44 -13.18 14.47
CA GLY A 421 17.68 -12.74 13.29
C GLY A 421 18.01 -11.34 12.78
N SER A 422 18.87 -10.60 13.47
CA SER A 422 19.48 -9.32 13.05
C SER A 422 20.05 -8.68 14.32
N ASP A 423 21.35 -8.86 14.55
CA ASP A 423 22.05 -8.15 15.63
C ASP A 423 23.02 -7.17 14.96
N LYS A 424 22.83 -5.86 15.19
CA LYS A 424 23.57 -4.77 14.53
C LYS A 424 25.10 -4.92 14.61
N ARG A 425 25.61 -5.72 15.56
CA ARG A 425 27.05 -5.98 15.73
C ARG A 425 27.56 -7.24 15.02
N ARG A 426 26.68 -8.14 14.54
CA ARG A 426 27.09 -9.48 14.08
C ARG A 426 26.79 -9.83 12.64
N LEU A 427 26.08 -8.99 11.88
CA LEU A 427 25.81 -9.23 10.44
C LEU A 427 25.35 -10.69 10.20
N ILE A 428 24.41 -11.16 11.02
CA ILE A 428 23.73 -12.44 10.80
C ILE A 428 22.57 -12.10 9.88
N GLU A 429 22.72 -12.51 8.63
CA GLU A 429 21.94 -11.93 7.54
C GLU A 429 20.63 -12.63 7.26
N ASP A 430 20.34 -13.83 7.81
CA ASP A 430 19.03 -14.38 7.52
C ASP A 430 18.48 -15.53 8.38
N ILE A 431 17.15 -15.47 8.55
CA ILE A 431 16.29 -16.63 8.78
C ILE A 431 15.57 -16.87 7.45
N SER A 432 15.69 -18.06 6.86
CA SER A 432 15.21 -18.29 5.50
C SER A 432 14.48 -19.61 5.33
N TYR A 433 13.44 -19.61 4.50
CA TYR A 433 12.78 -20.82 4.03
C TYR A 433 13.70 -21.58 3.08
N SER A 434 13.64 -22.91 3.13
CA SER A 434 14.08 -23.73 2.00
C SER A 434 13.18 -23.44 0.79
N PRO A 435 13.70 -23.55 -0.45
CA PRO A 435 12.93 -23.27 -1.66
C PRO A 435 11.62 -24.08 -1.81
N ASP A 436 11.52 -25.25 -1.18
CA ASP A 436 10.32 -26.09 -1.14
C ASP A 436 9.35 -25.75 0.02
N GLY A 437 9.69 -24.75 0.85
CA GLY A 437 8.91 -24.29 1.98
C GLY A 437 8.82 -25.26 3.16
N ARG A 438 9.55 -26.38 3.15
CA ARG A 438 9.44 -27.46 4.16
C ARG A 438 10.40 -27.32 5.32
N SER A 439 11.42 -26.49 5.18
CA SER A 439 12.42 -26.28 6.22
C SER A 439 12.73 -24.79 6.40
N ILE A 440 13.21 -24.44 7.58
CA ILE A 440 13.70 -23.09 7.91
C ILE A 440 15.16 -23.21 8.33
N LEU A 441 16.03 -22.41 7.73
CA LEU A 441 17.42 -22.24 8.15
C LEU A 441 17.50 -21.05 9.09
N LEU A 442 18.11 -21.26 10.25
CA LEU A 442 18.28 -20.24 11.28
C LEU A 442 19.55 -20.48 12.09
N SER A 443 19.93 -19.47 12.87
CA SER A 443 21.01 -19.60 13.84
C SER A 443 20.48 -19.45 15.26
N ILE A 444 20.87 -20.37 16.14
CA ILE A 444 20.55 -20.30 17.57
C ILE A 444 21.87 -20.20 18.32
N ALA A 445 21.99 -19.19 19.18
CA ALA A 445 23.15 -18.96 20.01
C ALA A 445 22.90 -19.34 21.46
N THR A 446 23.92 -19.95 22.06
CA THR A 446 24.04 -20.03 23.53
C THR A 446 24.69 -18.74 24.04
N VAL A 447 23.98 -18.00 24.90
CA VAL A 447 24.42 -16.76 25.53
C VAL A 447 25.31 -17.08 26.72
N LEU A 448 26.57 -16.64 26.66
CA LEU A 448 27.53 -16.84 27.75
C LEU A 448 27.57 -15.62 28.69
N SER A 449 27.55 -14.42 28.14
CA SER A 449 27.46 -13.15 28.86
C SER A 449 26.64 -12.16 28.04
N ARG A 450 25.61 -11.56 28.65
CA ARG A 450 24.82 -10.50 28.01
C ARG A 450 25.57 -9.17 28.02
N GLU A 451 26.20 -8.84 29.16
CA GLU A 451 26.94 -7.59 29.37
C GLU A 451 28.10 -7.47 28.39
N ASP A 452 28.87 -8.55 28.23
CA ASP A 452 29.99 -8.62 27.28
C ASP A 452 29.54 -9.00 25.86
N MET A 453 28.24 -9.27 25.68
CA MET A 453 27.63 -9.78 24.44
C MET A 453 28.31 -11.03 23.89
N ILE A 454 28.80 -11.93 24.73
CA ILE A 454 29.46 -13.16 24.30
C ILE A 454 28.40 -14.25 24.08
N SER A 455 28.38 -14.85 22.88
CA SER A 455 27.53 -15.99 22.60
C SER A 455 28.14 -16.94 21.59
N ARG A 456 27.76 -18.21 21.63
CA ARG A 456 28.21 -19.27 20.73
C ARG A 456 27.09 -19.69 19.77
N PRO A 457 27.10 -19.22 18.52
CA PRO A 457 26.07 -19.57 17.54
C PRO A 457 26.34 -20.92 16.89
N ASN A 458 25.27 -21.62 16.54
CA ASN A 458 25.28 -22.75 15.61
C ASN A 458 24.17 -22.57 14.58
N VAL A 459 24.35 -23.21 13.43
CA VAL A 459 23.37 -23.26 12.34
C VAL A 459 22.45 -24.45 12.53
N TYR A 460 21.16 -24.22 12.38
CA TYR A 460 20.12 -25.24 12.48
C TYR A 460 19.22 -25.22 11.26
N ARG A 461 18.76 -26.40 10.87
CA ARG A 461 17.61 -26.60 10.00
C ARG A 461 16.42 -27.00 10.85
N LEU A 462 15.30 -26.34 10.68
CA LEU A 462 14.05 -26.66 11.34
C LEU A 462 13.08 -27.22 10.31
N ASP A 463 12.78 -28.51 10.40
CA ASP A 463 11.92 -29.24 9.46
C ASP A 463 10.47 -29.14 9.94
N LEU A 464 9.58 -28.70 9.04
CA LEU A 464 8.17 -28.45 9.33
C LEU A 464 7.30 -29.68 8.99
N PRO A 465 6.30 -30.03 9.82
CA PRO A 465 5.31 -31.05 9.48
C PRO A 465 4.37 -30.56 8.37
N GLU A 466 3.77 -31.49 7.61
CA GLU A 466 2.85 -31.17 6.51
C GLU A 466 1.65 -30.29 6.94
N SER A 467 1.26 -30.29 8.23
CA SER A 467 0.23 -29.39 8.77
C SER A 467 0.63 -27.90 8.73
N LEU A 468 1.93 -27.62 8.82
CA LEU A 468 2.51 -26.27 8.79
C LEU A 468 3.03 -25.88 7.40
N VAL A 469 3.05 -26.82 6.46
CA VAL A 469 3.44 -26.60 5.06
C VAL A 469 2.19 -26.32 4.24
N GLY A 470 2.22 -25.29 3.38
CA GLY A 470 1.10 -24.98 2.49
C GLY A 470 0.89 -26.11 1.46
N PRO A 471 -0.35 -26.40 1.03
CA PRO A 471 -0.61 -27.41 -0.01
C PRO A 471 0.04 -27.05 -1.36
N GLN A 472 0.42 -25.79 -1.56
CA GLN A 472 1.12 -25.26 -2.72
C GLN A 472 2.61 -24.98 -2.42
N ALA A 473 3.19 -25.44 -1.31
CA ALA A 473 4.59 -25.12 -0.97
C ALA A 473 5.62 -25.62 -2.02
N SER A 474 5.24 -26.60 -2.84
CA SER A 474 6.02 -27.07 -4.00
C SER A 474 5.89 -26.17 -5.25
N ARG A 475 4.89 -25.28 -5.28
CA ARG A 475 4.73 -24.26 -6.32
C ARG A 475 5.69 -23.12 -5.99
N HIS A 476 6.83 -23.14 -6.67
CA HIS A 476 7.83 -22.09 -6.54
C HIS A 476 7.37 -20.83 -7.32
N ASP A 477 6.43 -20.07 -6.75
CA ASP A 477 6.08 -18.71 -7.24
C ASP A 477 7.16 -17.68 -6.86
N GLY A 478 8.22 -18.12 -6.15
CA GLY A 478 9.39 -17.34 -5.75
C GLY A 478 10.27 -16.83 -6.90
N PRO A 479 11.49 -16.36 -6.59
CA PRO A 479 12.36 -15.69 -7.58
C PRO A 479 12.72 -16.61 -8.77
N PRO A 480 13.14 -16.06 -9.93
CA PRO A 480 13.37 -16.85 -11.14
C PRO A 480 14.58 -17.79 -11.00
N VAL A 481 14.38 -18.98 -10.44
CA VAL A 481 15.44 -19.98 -10.26
C VAL A 481 15.86 -20.52 -11.64
N GLY A 482 17.18 -20.57 -11.87
CA GLY A 482 17.76 -21.28 -13.03
C GLY A 482 17.76 -20.55 -14.37
N ARG A 483 17.48 -19.24 -14.43
CA ARG A 483 17.64 -18.46 -15.66
C ARG A 483 19.11 -18.02 -15.82
N LYS A 484 19.84 -18.60 -16.79
CA LYS A 484 21.17 -18.12 -17.18
C LYS A 484 21.07 -17.23 -18.41
N ALA A 485 21.76 -16.09 -18.39
CA ALA A 485 21.99 -15.30 -19.59
C ALA A 485 22.71 -16.15 -20.67
N PRO A 486 22.41 -15.95 -21.97
CA PRO A 486 23.16 -16.59 -23.03
C PRO A 486 24.63 -16.21 -22.97
N ASP A 487 25.53 -17.19 -23.13
CA ASP A 487 26.98 -16.97 -23.14
C ASP A 487 27.37 -16.13 -24.36
N ILE A 488 27.94 -14.95 -24.13
CA ILE A 488 28.56 -14.15 -25.19
C ILE A 488 30.02 -14.66 -25.37
N PRO A 489 30.42 -15.13 -26.56
CA PRO A 489 31.79 -15.60 -26.80
C PRO A 489 32.83 -14.52 -26.48
N ALA A 490 33.92 -14.91 -25.80
CA ALA A 490 34.97 -14.01 -25.32
C ALA A 490 35.62 -13.13 -26.42
N ASP A 491 35.56 -13.55 -27.67
CA ASP A 491 36.11 -12.81 -28.82
C ASP A 491 35.23 -11.59 -29.22
N ALA A 492 33.93 -11.59 -28.89
CA ALA A 492 33.04 -10.45 -29.15
C ALA A 492 33.25 -9.29 -28.15
N ALA A 493 33.81 -9.57 -26.96
CA ALA A 493 34.09 -8.56 -25.93
C ALA A 493 35.30 -7.67 -26.29
N ALA A 494 36.26 -8.20 -27.06
CA ALA A 494 37.42 -7.46 -27.54
C ALA A 494 37.09 -6.51 -28.70
N GLU A 495 36.16 -6.88 -29.58
CA GLU A 495 35.68 -5.99 -30.65
C GLU A 495 34.81 -4.85 -30.09
N THR A 496 34.09 -5.09 -28.99
CA THR A 496 33.25 -4.07 -28.33
C THR A 496 34.09 -2.99 -27.60
N THR A 497 35.28 -3.34 -27.12
CA THR A 497 36.18 -2.38 -26.44
C THR A 497 37.00 -1.52 -27.42
N LEU A 498 37.30 -2.04 -28.61
CA LEU A 498 37.91 -1.24 -29.69
C LEU A 498 36.88 -0.34 -30.39
N ALA A 499 35.61 -0.76 -30.47
CA ALA A 499 34.53 0.06 -31.02
C ALA A 499 34.12 1.25 -30.12
N LEU A 500 34.33 1.18 -28.79
CA LEU A 500 34.02 2.28 -27.86
C LEU A 500 35.11 3.37 -27.80
N ALA A 501 36.32 3.11 -28.29
CA ALA A 501 37.41 4.07 -28.29
C ALA A 501 37.47 4.96 -29.55
N GLU A 502 36.82 4.57 -30.65
CA GLU A 502 36.77 5.36 -31.88
C GLU A 502 35.53 6.27 -32.02
N GLN A 503 34.57 6.23 -31.09
CA GLN A 503 33.36 7.08 -31.12
C GLN A 503 33.54 8.49 -30.52
N THR A 504 34.69 9.12 -30.70
CA THR A 504 34.91 10.57 -30.40
C THR A 504 35.00 11.45 -31.65
N LYS A 505 34.47 11.00 -32.78
CA LYS A 505 34.15 11.87 -33.94
C LYS A 505 32.76 11.56 -34.48
N PRO A 506 32.05 12.58 -34.98
CA PRO A 506 30.61 12.51 -35.26
C PRO A 506 30.30 11.46 -36.33
N VAL A 507 29.28 10.66 -36.05
CA VAL A 507 28.79 9.55 -36.86
C VAL A 507 28.21 10.07 -38.19
N PRO A 508 28.67 9.57 -39.36
CA PRO A 508 27.84 9.48 -40.55
C PRO A 508 26.86 8.32 -40.38
N GLU A 509 25.57 8.59 -40.53
CA GLU A 509 24.51 7.58 -40.51
C GLU A 509 24.74 6.49 -41.56
N SER A 510 24.36 5.26 -41.22
CA SER A 510 23.86 4.32 -42.21
C SER A 510 22.55 3.71 -41.73
N THR A 511 21.56 3.70 -42.62
CA THR A 511 20.60 2.60 -42.72
C THR A 511 20.32 2.40 -44.21
N PRO A 512 20.42 1.18 -44.76
CA PRO A 512 20.07 0.96 -46.15
C PRO A 512 18.60 0.58 -46.25
N SER A 513 17.78 1.48 -46.80
CA SER A 513 16.84 1.15 -47.89
C SER A 513 16.10 2.38 -48.40
N GLN A 514 16.39 2.67 -49.67
CA GLN A 514 15.61 3.44 -50.64
C GLN A 514 15.24 4.88 -50.26
N THR A 515 16.00 5.79 -50.85
CA THR A 515 15.78 7.23 -50.98
C THR A 515 14.37 7.57 -51.49
N PRO A 516 13.64 8.45 -50.81
CA PRO A 516 13.04 9.61 -51.45
C PRO A 516 13.81 10.85 -51.00
N THR A 517 14.30 11.56 -51.99
CA THR A 517 15.14 12.76 -51.91
C THR A 517 14.32 13.92 -51.35
N ASP A 518 14.19 14.06 -50.02
CA ASP A 518 13.72 15.32 -49.42
C ASP A 518 14.37 15.51 -48.04
N GLY A 519 15.06 16.62 -47.84
CA GLY A 519 15.76 16.95 -46.60
C GLY A 519 14.80 17.16 -45.41
N PRO A 520 15.33 17.28 -44.18
CA PRO A 520 14.50 17.52 -43.00
C PRO A 520 13.71 18.83 -43.18
N ARG A 521 12.38 18.74 -43.01
CA ARG A 521 11.49 19.90 -43.04
C ARG A 521 11.16 20.34 -41.64
N VAL A 522 11.26 21.65 -41.43
CA VAL A 522 10.80 22.31 -40.20
C VAL A 522 9.39 22.84 -40.46
N THR A 523 8.41 22.44 -39.65
CA THR A 523 7.01 22.87 -39.79
C THR A 523 6.39 23.13 -38.43
N VAL A 524 5.69 24.25 -38.29
CA VAL A 524 4.89 24.55 -37.09
C VAL A 524 3.50 23.93 -37.26
N LEU A 525 3.06 23.17 -36.25
CA LEU A 525 1.73 22.59 -36.15
C LEU A 525 1.02 23.19 -34.93
N THR A 526 -0.19 23.68 -35.12
CA THR A 526 -0.99 24.32 -34.07
C THR A 526 -2.26 23.51 -33.83
N PRO A 527 -2.35 22.74 -32.73
CA PRO A 527 -3.60 22.09 -32.33
C PRO A 527 -4.71 23.11 -32.11
N GLN A 528 -5.94 22.79 -32.52
CA GLN A 528 -7.08 23.72 -32.50
C GLN A 528 -8.03 23.52 -31.31
N HIS A 529 -8.20 22.28 -30.85
CA HIS A 529 -9.20 21.89 -29.85
C HIS A 529 -8.60 21.32 -28.56
N MET A 530 -7.29 21.15 -28.52
CA MET A 530 -6.56 20.57 -27.38
C MET A 530 -5.24 21.29 -27.12
N THR A 531 -4.67 21.09 -25.93
CA THR A 531 -3.35 21.67 -25.59
C THR A 531 -2.22 20.83 -26.17
N VAL A 532 -1.04 21.44 -26.34
CA VAL A 532 0.17 20.74 -26.79
C VAL A 532 0.55 19.60 -25.85
N ASP A 533 0.37 19.76 -24.54
CA ASP A 533 0.64 18.71 -23.56
C ASP A 533 -0.29 17.50 -23.79
N GLU A 534 -1.58 17.74 -23.99
CA GLU A 534 -2.57 16.70 -24.30
C GLU A 534 -2.27 16.00 -25.64
N VAL A 535 -1.76 16.73 -26.62
CA VAL A 535 -1.34 16.14 -27.91
C VAL A 535 -0.16 15.20 -27.73
N MET A 536 0.81 15.59 -26.91
CA MET A 536 2.00 14.78 -26.66
C MET A 536 1.69 13.51 -25.87
N GLU A 537 0.68 13.54 -24.98
CA GLU A 537 0.18 12.34 -24.29
C GLU A 537 -0.55 11.36 -25.23
N LEU A 538 -1.29 11.87 -26.21
CA LEU A 538 -2.09 11.06 -27.14
C LEU A 538 -1.34 10.59 -28.40
N LEU A 539 -0.24 11.25 -28.75
CA LEU A 539 0.57 10.88 -29.92
C LEU A 539 1.47 9.67 -29.63
N PRO A 540 1.62 8.74 -30.59
CA PRO A 540 2.60 7.67 -30.49
C PRO A 540 4.02 8.17 -30.19
N THR A 541 4.68 7.52 -29.23
CA THR A 541 6.01 7.89 -28.72
C THR A 541 7.08 8.04 -29.80
N GLN A 542 6.94 7.36 -30.95
CA GLN A 542 7.83 7.48 -32.10
C GLN A 542 7.95 8.89 -32.70
N TYR A 543 6.96 9.78 -32.48
CA TYR A 543 6.97 11.16 -32.98
C TYR A 543 7.77 12.12 -32.08
N SER A 544 7.99 11.75 -30.81
CA SER A 544 8.66 12.60 -29.80
C SER A 544 10.03 13.10 -30.25
N ARG A 545 10.81 12.27 -30.95
CA ARG A 545 12.14 12.63 -31.48
C ARG A 545 12.12 13.71 -32.57
N TYR A 546 10.97 13.98 -33.17
CA TYR A 546 10.80 14.96 -34.25
C TYR A 546 10.05 16.21 -33.78
N LEU A 547 9.66 16.30 -32.50
CA LEU A 547 8.78 17.33 -31.99
C LEU A 547 9.43 18.13 -30.85
N THR A 548 9.35 19.45 -30.96
CA THR A 548 9.63 20.39 -29.87
C THR A 548 8.34 21.12 -29.52
N THR A 549 8.00 21.23 -28.24
CA THR A 549 6.72 21.75 -27.76
C THR A 549 6.88 23.15 -27.17
N ASP A 550 5.95 24.06 -27.46
CA ASP A 550 5.79 25.33 -26.74
C ASP A 550 4.38 25.39 -26.17
N THR A 551 4.25 25.08 -24.87
CA THR A 551 2.99 25.06 -24.15
C THR A 551 2.42 26.47 -23.95
N SER A 552 3.28 27.48 -23.80
CA SER A 552 2.88 28.87 -23.59
C SER A 552 2.17 29.46 -24.82
N ARG A 553 2.54 29.00 -26.02
CA ARG A 553 1.97 29.45 -27.29
C ARG A 553 1.13 28.40 -28.01
N ASN A 554 0.90 27.26 -27.37
CA ASN A 554 0.13 26.12 -27.88
C ASN A 554 0.50 25.70 -29.32
N PHE A 555 1.79 25.51 -29.62
CA PHE A 555 2.23 24.93 -30.89
C PHE A 555 3.32 23.86 -30.73
N LEU A 556 3.41 23.02 -31.73
CA LEU A 556 4.41 21.96 -31.93
C LEU A 556 5.31 22.34 -33.10
N LEU A 557 6.62 22.30 -32.89
CA LEU A 557 7.60 22.42 -33.95
C LEU A 557 8.03 21.02 -34.38
N PHE A 558 7.71 20.64 -35.61
CA PHE A 558 8.15 19.40 -36.23
C PHE A 558 9.45 19.62 -37.00
N GLU A 559 10.45 18.76 -36.79
CA GLU A 559 11.68 18.70 -37.56
C GLU A 559 11.96 17.24 -37.96
N GLY A 560 11.81 16.90 -39.25
CA GLY A 560 12.03 15.53 -39.71
C GLY A 560 11.60 15.28 -41.16
N PRO A 561 11.57 14.00 -41.60
CA PRO A 561 11.19 13.62 -42.96
C PRO A 561 9.71 13.90 -43.29
N GLU A 562 9.41 14.27 -44.54
CA GLU A 562 8.05 14.59 -45.00
C GLU A 562 7.06 13.42 -44.85
N SER A 563 7.54 12.18 -44.96
CA SER A 563 6.74 10.96 -44.75
C SER A 563 6.22 10.87 -43.30
N VAL A 564 7.04 11.28 -42.34
CA VAL A 564 6.69 11.33 -40.92
C VAL A 564 5.75 12.50 -40.65
N LEU A 565 6.01 13.67 -41.23
CA LEU A 565 5.12 14.83 -41.13
C LEU A 565 3.72 14.53 -41.64
N SER A 566 3.62 13.81 -42.75
CA SER A 566 2.33 13.43 -43.35
C SER A 566 1.54 12.50 -42.42
N SER A 567 2.21 11.50 -41.86
CA SER A 567 1.61 10.55 -40.91
C SER A 567 1.20 11.25 -39.60
N LEU A 568 2.03 12.18 -39.11
CA LEU A 568 1.74 12.99 -37.93
C LEU A 568 0.51 13.88 -38.16
N LYS A 569 0.40 14.57 -39.30
CA LYS A 569 -0.77 15.39 -39.64
C LYS A 569 -2.05 14.57 -39.71
N GLU A 570 -1.99 13.34 -40.22
CA GLU A 570 -3.15 12.45 -40.26
C GLU A 570 -3.59 12.02 -38.85
N ASN A 571 -2.65 11.65 -37.99
CA ASN A 571 -2.94 11.26 -36.62
C ASN A 571 -3.43 12.44 -35.78
N LEU A 572 -2.82 13.62 -35.95
CA LEU A 572 -3.24 14.85 -35.28
C LEU A 572 -4.70 15.18 -35.60
N ARG A 573 -5.14 15.02 -36.86
CA ARG A 573 -6.54 15.23 -37.27
C ARG A 573 -7.54 14.27 -36.60
N LYS A 574 -7.10 13.08 -36.18
CA LYS A 574 -7.98 12.09 -35.51
C LYS A 574 -8.15 12.38 -34.03
N ILE A 575 -7.14 12.98 -33.39
CA ILE A 575 -7.14 13.27 -31.95
C ILE A 575 -7.59 14.69 -31.63
N ASP A 576 -7.23 15.68 -32.45
CA ASP A 576 -7.56 17.09 -32.30
C ASP A 576 -9.00 17.35 -32.76
N THR A 577 -9.95 16.90 -31.95
CA THR A 577 -11.39 17.00 -32.17
C THR A 577 -12.03 17.82 -31.06
N ASN A 578 -13.14 18.50 -31.37
CA ASN A 578 -13.81 19.37 -30.42
C ASN A 578 -14.41 18.57 -29.25
N PRO A 579 -13.93 18.73 -28.00
CA PRO A 579 -14.46 17.99 -26.86
C PRO A 579 -15.86 18.48 -26.50
N SER A 580 -16.78 17.55 -26.22
CA SER A 580 -18.12 17.91 -25.73
C SER A 580 -18.05 18.44 -24.30
N GLN A 581 -18.83 19.46 -23.98
CA GLN A 581 -19.03 19.94 -22.61
C GLN A 581 -20.26 19.28 -22.01
N ILE A 582 -20.16 18.89 -20.75
CA ILE A 582 -21.20 18.17 -20.02
C ILE A 582 -21.48 18.95 -18.74
N LEU A 583 -22.70 19.45 -18.62
CA LEU A 583 -23.25 20.02 -17.39
C LEU A 583 -23.71 18.86 -16.50
N VAL A 584 -23.39 18.89 -15.22
CA VAL A 584 -23.82 17.87 -14.26
C VAL A 584 -24.50 18.54 -13.08
N ASP A 585 -25.74 18.13 -12.84
CA ASP A 585 -26.55 18.50 -11.68
C ASP A 585 -26.44 17.42 -10.62
N LEU A 586 -26.05 17.80 -9.41
CA LEU A 586 -26.01 16.91 -8.25
C LEU A 586 -26.98 17.43 -7.20
N LEU A 587 -27.83 16.55 -6.67
CA LEU A 587 -28.72 16.86 -5.55
C LEU A 587 -28.52 15.85 -4.42
N ALA A 588 -28.25 16.35 -3.21
CA ALA A 588 -28.13 15.57 -2.00
C ALA A 588 -29.28 15.90 -1.04
N VAL A 589 -30.09 14.90 -0.70
CA VAL A 589 -31.28 15.06 0.16
C VAL A 589 -31.23 14.05 1.30
N GLU A 590 -31.43 14.52 2.53
CA GLU A 590 -31.64 13.67 3.71
C GLU A 590 -33.15 13.52 3.93
N LEU A 591 -33.66 12.29 4.00
CA LEU A 591 -35.08 11.97 4.18
C LEU A 591 -35.31 11.17 5.46
N THR A 592 -36.48 11.29 6.09
CA THR A 592 -36.86 10.32 7.14
C THR A 592 -37.08 8.94 6.54
N GLU A 593 -36.96 7.89 7.34
CA GLU A 593 -37.18 6.50 6.88
C GLU A 593 -38.58 6.30 6.27
N GLU A 594 -39.62 6.94 6.82
CA GLU A 594 -40.99 6.88 6.28
C GLU A 594 -41.11 7.61 4.94
N ALA A 595 -40.48 8.77 4.80
CA ALA A 595 -40.46 9.55 3.56
C ALA A 595 -39.71 8.80 2.46
N ASN A 596 -38.54 8.25 2.79
CA ASN A 596 -37.74 7.44 1.89
C ASN A 596 -38.50 6.18 1.40
N ARG A 597 -39.22 5.50 2.30
CA ARG A 597 -40.12 4.38 1.94
C ARG A 597 -41.29 4.82 1.06
N SER A 598 -41.87 5.99 1.30
CA SER A 598 -42.98 6.51 0.48
C SER A 598 -42.56 6.88 -0.96
N LEU A 599 -41.27 7.21 -1.16
CA LEU A 599 -40.67 7.39 -2.48
C LEU A 599 -40.32 6.07 -3.19
N GLY A 600 -40.43 4.93 -2.48
CA GLY A 600 -40.06 3.62 -3.00
C GLY A 600 -38.56 3.34 -3.03
N LEU A 601 -37.78 4.15 -2.29
CA LEU A 601 -36.33 4.02 -2.21
C LEU A 601 -35.92 3.10 -1.04
N ASP A 602 -36.44 1.88 -0.98
CA ASP A 602 -36.01 0.92 0.06
C ASP A 602 -34.79 0.13 -0.41
N TRP A 603 -33.64 0.38 0.22
CA TRP A 603 -32.36 -0.28 -0.05
C TRP A 603 -32.31 -1.66 0.62
N THR A 604 -33.14 -2.60 0.16
CA THR A 604 -33.26 -3.93 0.77
C THR A 604 -32.46 -4.98 -0.01
N TYR A 605 -31.60 -5.71 0.71
CA TYR A 605 -30.89 -6.88 0.22
C TYR A 605 -31.70 -8.15 0.51
N ALA A 606 -32.26 -8.78 -0.53
CA ALA A 606 -33.03 -10.01 -0.41
C ALA A 606 -32.50 -11.07 -1.38
N GLN A 607 -32.14 -12.25 -0.87
CA GLN A 607 -31.68 -13.41 -1.63
C GLN A 607 -30.66 -13.11 -2.73
N GLY A 608 -29.59 -12.40 -2.37
CA GLY A 608 -28.46 -12.15 -3.28
C GLY A 608 -28.66 -11.01 -4.28
N HIS A 609 -29.78 -10.29 -4.23
CA HIS A 609 -30.08 -9.21 -5.17
C HIS A 609 -30.43 -7.90 -4.45
N PHE A 610 -30.03 -6.79 -5.08
CA PHE A 610 -30.27 -5.42 -4.64
C PHE A 610 -31.38 -4.80 -5.51
N GLY A 611 -32.41 -4.21 -4.90
CA GLY A 611 -33.54 -3.64 -5.66
C GLY A 611 -34.37 -2.61 -4.90
N LEU A 612 -35.10 -1.78 -5.66
CA LEU A 612 -36.00 -0.72 -5.16
C LEU A 612 -37.44 -1.24 -5.00
N TYR A 613 -38.17 -0.74 -3.99
CA TYR A 613 -39.51 -1.22 -3.58
C TYR A 613 -40.63 -0.27 -4.05
N GLN A 614 -41.77 -0.78 -4.53
CA GLN A 614 -43.00 0.01 -4.65
C GLN A 614 -44.20 -0.72 -4.03
N PRO A 615 -44.99 -0.06 -3.15
CA PRO A 615 -46.24 -0.64 -2.68
C PRO A 615 -47.30 -0.64 -3.80
N MET A 616 -48.02 -1.76 -3.93
CA MET A 616 -48.91 -2.16 -5.03
C MET A 616 -50.17 -1.30 -5.27
N GLY A 617 -50.22 -0.07 -4.76
CA GLY A 617 -51.45 0.71 -4.62
C GLY A 617 -51.95 1.46 -5.85
N ASN A 618 -51.14 1.72 -6.89
CA ASN A 618 -51.55 2.66 -7.96
C ASN A 618 -51.00 2.41 -9.39
N ALA A 619 -50.45 1.24 -9.72
CA ALA A 619 -49.77 1.00 -11.02
C ALA A 619 -50.36 -0.12 -11.89
N ILE A 620 -51.66 -0.46 -11.74
CA ILE A 620 -52.35 -1.44 -12.61
C ILE A 620 -53.49 -0.78 -13.41
N ARG A 621 -53.25 0.39 -13.99
CA ARG A 621 -54.24 0.99 -14.92
C ARG A 621 -53.77 1.23 -16.35
N ASP A 622 -52.47 1.24 -16.64
CA ASP A 622 -51.98 1.54 -18.00
C ASP A 622 -50.80 0.67 -18.47
N LEU A 623 -50.81 -0.63 -18.18
CA LEU A 623 -49.91 -1.56 -18.88
C LEU A 623 -50.54 -1.98 -20.22
N SER A 624 -50.23 -1.22 -21.26
CA SER A 624 -50.39 -1.71 -22.64
C SER A 624 -49.38 -2.84 -22.89
N PRO A 625 -49.72 -3.91 -23.64
CA PRO A 625 -48.86 -5.11 -23.79
C PRO A 625 -47.53 -4.90 -24.54
N ALA A 626 -47.16 -3.67 -24.92
CA ALA A 626 -46.06 -3.42 -25.87
C ALA A 626 -44.76 -2.89 -25.23
N SER A 627 -44.73 -2.55 -23.94
CA SER A 627 -43.53 -2.02 -23.26
C SER A 627 -42.87 -3.09 -22.38
N VAL A 628 -42.33 -4.13 -23.01
CA VAL A 628 -41.47 -5.13 -22.35
C VAL A 628 -40.01 -4.69 -22.50
N LEU A 629 -39.53 -3.84 -21.59
CA LEU A 629 -38.09 -3.61 -21.38
C LEU A 629 -37.57 -4.70 -20.42
N GLY A 630 -36.54 -5.43 -20.85
CA GLY A 630 -36.00 -6.62 -20.20
C GLY A 630 -35.36 -6.34 -18.84
N GLY A 631 -36.15 -6.51 -17.78
CA GLY A 631 -35.67 -6.50 -16.38
C GLY A 631 -36.72 -6.88 -15.33
N LEU A 632 -37.94 -7.25 -15.73
CA LEU A 632 -39.04 -7.60 -14.81
C LEU A 632 -39.06 -9.11 -14.56
N SER A 633 -38.75 -9.54 -13.34
CA SER A 633 -39.08 -10.87 -12.85
C SER A 633 -40.18 -10.76 -11.79
N THR A 634 -41.31 -11.40 -12.03
CA THR A 634 -42.43 -11.51 -11.07
C THR A 634 -42.39 -12.90 -10.44
N PHE A 635 -42.32 -12.98 -9.10
CA PHE A 635 -42.43 -14.23 -8.36
C PHE A 635 -43.91 -14.49 -8.02
N PRO A 636 -44.52 -15.59 -8.49
CA PRO A 636 -45.89 -15.93 -8.13
C PRO A 636 -45.98 -16.28 -6.64
N GLY A 637 -46.83 -15.58 -5.89
CA GLY A 637 -47.17 -15.91 -4.49
C GLY A 637 -47.00 -14.78 -3.48
N ALA A 638 -46.28 -13.71 -3.81
CA ALA A 638 -46.01 -12.60 -2.88
C ALA A 638 -46.76 -11.29 -3.21
N GLY A 639 -47.31 -11.13 -4.43
CA GLY A 639 -47.88 -9.85 -4.85
C GLY A 639 -46.85 -8.71 -4.84
N GLN A 640 -45.65 -8.96 -5.36
CA GLN A 640 -44.52 -8.02 -5.29
C GLN A 640 -43.79 -7.93 -6.63
N VAL A 641 -43.37 -6.71 -6.99
CA VAL A 641 -42.58 -6.38 -8.19
C VAL A 641 -41.19 -5.94 -7.72
N PHE A 642 -40.15 -6.55 -8.29
CA PHE A 642 -38.76 -6.22 -8.00
C PHE A 642 -38.15 -5.44 -9.17
N TYR A 643 -37.48 -4.32 -8.87
CA TYR A 643 -36.63 -3.62 -9.83
C TYR A 643 -35.19 -4.11 -9.69
N GLN A 644 -34.65 -4.72 -10.75
CA GLN A 644 -33.23 -5.02 -10.86
C GLN A 644 -32.57 -3.94 -11.73
N GLY A 645 -31.91 -2.98 -11.09
CA GLY A 645 -31.11 -1.96 -11.77
C GLY A 645 -31.20 -0.57 -11.14
N VAL A 646 -30.10 0.17 -11.24
CA VAL A 646 -30.08 1.62 -11.00
C VAL A 646 -30.88 2.25 -12.16
N GLY A 647 -32.17 2.47 -11.93
CA GLY A 647 -33.13 2.89 -12.95
C GLY A 647 -33.29 4.41 -13.01
N THR A 648 -33.73 4.88 -14.17
CA THR A 648 -34.01 6.29 -14.47
C THR A 648 -35.28 6.74 -13.75
N LEU A 649 -35.25 7.89 -13.09
CA LEU A 649 -36.38 8.39 -12.31
C LEU A 649 -37.37 9.17 -13.21
N PRO A 650 -38.70 8.97 -13.07
CA PRO A 650 -39.70 9.79 -13.75
C PRO A 650 -39.63 11.26 -13.31
N SER A 651 -39.97 12.22 -14.17
CA SER A 651 -40.00 13.66 -13.83
C SER A 651 -40.90 13.99 -12.63
N GLU A 652 -41.99 13.23 -12.45
CA GLU A 652 -42.92 13.28 -11.31
C GLU A 652 -42.24 13.01 -9.95
N PHE A 653 -41.05 12.40 -9.95
CA PHE A 653 -40.30 12.03 -8.75
C PHE A 653 -39.84 13.25 -7.95
N PHE A 654 -39.30 14.26 -8.62
CA PHE A 654 -38.82 15.48 -7.95
C PHE A 654 -39.96 16.29 -7.32
N VAL A 655 -41.16 16.22 -7.90
CA VAL A 655 -42.37 16.82 -7.29
C VAL A 655 -42.68 16.17 -5.93
N ARG A 656 -42.49 14.84 -5.81
CA ARG A 656 -42.70 14.12 -4.56
C ARG A 656 -41.59 14.38 -3.53
N VAL A 657 -40.33 14.43 -3.98
CA VAL A 657 -39.21 14.83 -3.10
C VAL A 657 -39.45 16.22 -2.53
N ASN A 658 -39.86 17.18 -3.37
CA ASN A 658 -40.19 18.54 -2.95
C ASN A 658 -41.36 18.57 -1.96
N ALA A 659 -42.42 17.81 -2.19
CA ALA A 659 -43.54 17.71 -1.25
C ALA A 659 -43.11 17.15 0.12
N LEU A 660 -42.22 16.16 0.15
CA LEU A 660 -41.70 15.59 1.40
C LEU A 660 -40.77 16.55 2.15
N VAL A 661 -39.97 17.33 1.43
CA VAL A 661 -39.15 18.40 2.01
C VAL A 661 -40.06 19.50 2.59
N GLN A 662 -41.11 19.90 1.87
CA GLN A 662 -42.10 20.88 2.35
C GLN A 662 -42.90 20.40 3.57
N ASP A 663 -43.22 19.10 3.64
CA ASP A 663 -43.86 18.45 4.79
C ASP A 663 -42.91 18.28 6.00
N GLY A 664 -41.67 18.76 5.91
CA GLY A 664 -40.66 18.66 6.98
C GLY A 664 -40.09 17.25 7.17
N LYS A 665 -40.30 16.34 6.21
CA LYS A 665 -39.81 14.95 6.23
C LYS A 665 -38.53 14.76 5.42
N GLY A 666 -37.94 15.85 4.92
CA GLY A 666 -36.69 15.85 4.19
C GLY A 666 -35.97 17.19 4.27
N THR A 667 -34.65 17.15 4.15
CA THR A 667 -33.77 18.33 4.15
C THR A 667 -32.81 18.22 2.97
N ILE A 668 -32.73 19.28 2.16
CA ILE A 668 -31.72 19.35 1.09
C ILE A 668 -30.40 19.75 1.73
N LEU A 669 -29.38 18.90 1.58
CA LEU A 669 -28.04 19.14 2.11
C LEU A 669 -27.18 19.93 1.11
N ALA A 670 -27.32 19.63 -0.18
CA ALA A 670 -26.54 20.27 -1.24
C ALA A 670 -27.21 20.14 -2.61
N ASN A 671 -27.05 21.16 -3.47
CA ASN A 671 -27.45 21.12 -4.89
C ASN A 671 -26.40 21.79 -5.81
N PRO A 672 -25.15 21.28 -5.87
CA PRO A 672 -24.14 21.87 -6.71
C PRO A 672 -24.33 21.48 -8.18
N ARG A 673 -24.01 22.42 -9.08
CA ARG A 673 -24.03 22.24 -10.53
C ARG A 673 -22.67 22.65 -11.08
N THR A 674 -22.10 21.83 -11.97
CA THR A 674 -20.80 22.11 -12.59
C THR A 674 -20.78 21.73 -14.07
N VAL A 675 -19.88 22.33 -14.85
CA VAL A 675 -19.65 21.97 -16.25
C VAL A 675 -18.23 21.44 -16.37
N ALA A 676 -18.08 20.30 -17.03
CA ALA A 676 -16.77 19.73 -17.34
C ALA A 676 -16.68 19.40 -18.84
N MET A 677 -15.47 19.39 -19.39
CA MET A 677 -15.25 18.79 -20.71
C MET A 677 -15.25 17.27 -20.57
N SER A 678 -15.72 16.55 -21.59
CA SER A 678 -15.68 15.09 -21.63
C SER A 678 -14.25 14.59 -21.38
N GLY A 679 -14.09 13.70 -20.41
CA GLY A 679 -12.80 13.14 -19.97
C GLY A 679 -11.99 14.04 -19.02
N ARG A 680 -12.51 15.20 -18.60
CA ARG A 680 -11.83 16.12 -17.67
C ARG A 680 -12.63 16.27 -16.39
N GLU A 681 -11.91 16.38 -15.28
CA GLU A 681 -12.50 16.58 -13.97
C GLU A 681 -12.98 18.02 -13.78
N ALA A 682 -14.14 18.19 -13.15
CA ALA A 682 -14.57 19.44 -12.55
C ALA A 682 -14.77 19.30 -11.05
N VAL A 683 -14.30 20.29 -10.29
CA VAL A 683 -14.41 20.34 -8.83
C VAL A 683 -15.19 21.58 -8.43
N ILE A 684 -16.28 21.38 -7.69
CA ILE A 684 -17.05 22.43 -7.03
C ILE A 684 -16.91 22.28 -5.52
N LYS A 685 -16.52 23.36 -4.84
CA LYS A 685 -16.28 23.38 -3.39
C LYS A 685 -16.98 24.57 -2.75
N ILE A 686 -17.72 24.31 -1.70
CA ILE A 686 -18.39 25.30 -0.86
C ILE A 686 -17.94 25.07 0.57
N ARG A 687 -17.19 26.02 1.13
CA ARG A 687 -16.76 25.96 2.53
C ARG A 687 -17.56 26.94 3.38
N LYS A 688 -18.15 26.45 4.46
CA LYS A 688 -18.80 27.27 5.48
C LYS A 688 -17.99 27.19 6.77
N THR A 689 -17.42 28.32 7.17
CA THR A 689 -16.68 28.43 8.43
C THR A 689 -17.57 29.08 9.50
N LEU A 690 -17.76 28.38 10.61
CA LEU A 690 -18.40 28.89 11.81
C LEU A 690 -17.32 29.29 12.81
N ASN A 691 -17.41 30.52 13.28
CA ASN A 691 -16.57 31.01 14.37
C ASN A 691 -17.35 30.84 15.68
N TYR A 692 -16.77 30.16 16.67
CA TYR A 692 -17.36 30.04 17.99
C TYR A 692 -16.35 30.47 19.08
N PHE A 693 -16.89 30.95 20.17
CA PHE A 693 -16.12 31.47 21.29
C PHE A 693 -16.35 30.59 22.51
N PHE A 694 -15.29 30.19 23.19
CA PHE A 694 -15.39 29.45 24.44
C PHE A 694 -14.41 29.99 25.48
N ASN A 695 -14.73 29.74 26.75
CA ASN A 695 -13.89 30.15 27.87
C ASN A 695 -12.77 29.13 28.07
N GLU A 696 -11.53 29.53 27.84
CA GLU A 696 -10.34 28.68 28.05
C GLU A 696 -9.86 28.70 29.52
N GLY A 697 -10.38 29.63 30.32
CA GLY A 697 -10.07 29.77 31.73
C GLY A 697 -10.38 31.16 32.27
N PHE A 698 -9.79 31.51 33.40
CA PHE A 698 -9.84 32.86 33.97
C PHE A 698 -8.41 33.41 34.09
N ASP A 699 -8.24 34.71 33.85
CA ASP A 699 -6.96 35.37 34.10
C ASP A 699 -6.68 35.50 35.61
N VAL A 700 -5.48 35.98 35.97
CA VAL A 700 -5.06 36.22 37.36
C VAL A 700 -5.95 37.22 38.12
N SER A 701 -6.81 37.97 37.42
CA SER A 701 -7.79 38.89 38.00
C SER A 701 -9.21 38.29 38.04
N GLY A 702 -9.38 37.02 37.69
CA GLY A 702 -10.66 36.31 37.69
C GLY A 702 -11.58 36.65 36.51
N ARG A 703 -11.06 37.24 35.42
CA ARG A 703 -11.85 37.54 34.21
C ARG A 703 -11.80 36.36 33.24
N PRO A 704 -12.92 35.96 32.61
CA PRO A 704 -12.93 34.86 31.66
C PRO A 704 -12.08 35.19 30.42
N ILE A 705 -11.17 34.28 30.07
CA ILE A 705 -10.36 34.34 28.85
C ILE A 705 -11.19 33.70 27.74
N VAL A 706 -11.72 34.53 26.85
CA VAL A 706 -12.52 34.10 25.70
C VAL A 706 -11.60 33.84 24.52
N LYS A 707 -11.58 32.60 24.01
CA LYS A 707 -10.82 32.24 22.81
C LYS A 707 -11.76 32.03 21.63
N LYS A 708 -11.35 32.56 20.47
CA LYS A 708 -12.00 32.32 19.19
C LYS A 708 -11.45 31.02 18.59
N SER A 709 -12.35 30.13 18.16
CA SER A 709 -12.02 28.96 17.36
C SER A 709 -12.94 28.90 16.15
N ASP A 710 -12.43 28.35 15.05
CA ASP A 710 -13.11 28.31 13.77
C ASP A 710 -13.25 26.85 13.35
N ILE A 711 -14.46 26.44 12.98
CA ILE A 711 -14.78 25.10 12.48
C ILE A 711 -15.35 25.23 11.06
N SER A 712 -14.88 24.43 10.10
CA SER A 712 -15.26 24.56 8.68
C SER A 712 -15.90 23.29 8.11
N ALA A 713 -17.14 23.41 7.63
CA ALA A 713 -17.87 22.35 6.95
C ALA A 713 -17.73 22.58 5.46
N GLU A 714 -17.30 21.56 4.73
CA GLU A 714 -17.07 21.64 3.29
C GLU A 714 -18.07 20.75 2.56
N THR A 715 -18.74 21.33 1.56
CA THR A 715 -19.51 20.58 0.58
C THR A 715 -18.72 20.60 -0.73
N GLN A 716 -18.28 19.43 -1.18
CA GLN A 716 -17.47 19.25 -2.38
C GLN A 716 -18.14 18.27 -3.34
N GLY A 717 -18.14 18.59 -4.64
CA GLY A 717 -18.43 17.66 -5.71
C GLY A 717 -17.26 17.60 -6.68
N ARG A 718 -16.69 16.42 -6.89
CA ARG A 718 -15.64 16.12 -7.88
C ARG A 718 -16.24 15.18 -8.91
N ILE A 719 -16.31 15.63 -10.16
CA ILE A 719 -17.07 14.96 -11.21
C ILE A 719 -16.22 14.89 -12.48
N THR A 720 -16.03 13.69 -13.01
CA THR A 720 -15.34 13.45 -14.29
C THR A 720 -16.31 12.77 -15.27
N PRO A 721 -16.99 13.53 -16.14
CA PRO A 721 -17.92 12.97 -17.10
C PRO A 721 -17.23 12.65 -18.43
N THR A 722 -17.58 11.53 -19.05
CA THR A 722 -17.05 11.06 -20.33
C THR A 722 -18.20 10.64 -21.24
N LEU A 723 -18.34 11.31 -22.39
CA LEU A 723 -19.31 10.96 -23.42
C LEU A 723 -18.83 9.72 -24.18
N LEU A 724 -19.65 8.67 -24.17
CA LEU A 724 -19.35 7.42 -24.86
C LEU A 724 -19.95 7.40 -26.27
N ALA A 725 -19.42 6.51 -27.11
CA ALA A 725 -19.82 6.40 -28.53
C ALA A 725 -21.31 6.07 -28.75
N ASP A 726 -21.99 5.49 -27.75
CA ASP A 726 -23.42 5.20 -27.79
C ASP A 726 -24.31 6.34 -27.27
N GLY A 727 -23.73 7.52 -27.01
CA GLY A 727 -24.43 8.71 -26.56
C GLY A 727 -24.71 8.76 -25.05
N ARG A 728 -24.32 7.74 -24.28
CA ARG A 728 -24.43 7.74 -22.82
C ARG A 728 -23.22 8.41 -22.17
N ILE A 729 -23.43 8.93 -20.97
CA ILE A 729 -22.41 9.64 -20.20
C ILE A 729 -21.96 8.73 -19.05
N HIS A 730 -20.68 8.39 -19.05
CA HIS A 730 -19.99 7.73 -17.95
C HIS A 730 -19.49 8.79 -16.99
N MET A 731 -19.77 8.70 -15.69
CA MET A 731 -19.35 9.70 -14.71
C MET A 731 -18.71 9.03 -13.50
N GLU A 732 -17.51 9.48 -13.15
CA GLU A 732 -16.94 9.27 -11.83
C GLU A 732 -17.34 10.46 -10.96
N VAL A 733 -17.96 10.18 -9.81
CA VAL A 733 -18.52 11.21 -8.94
C VAL A 733 -18.11 10.94 -7.49
N ASN A 734 -17.42 11.91 -6.89
CA ASN A 734 -17.15 11.97 -5.47
C ASN A 734 -17.84 13.21 -4.89
N VAL A 735 -18.65 13.00 -3.85
CA VAL A 735 -19.46 14.01 -3.20
C VAL A 735 -19.21 13.96 -1.70
N MET A 736 -18.83 15.09 -1.13
CA MET A 736 -18.72 15.31 0.31
C MET A 736 -19.70 16.42 0.70
N ALA A 737 -20.41 16.25 1.81
CA ALA A 737 -21.32 17.24 2.39
C ALA A 737 -21.08 17.33 3.91
N GLY A 738 -20.43 18.41 4.32
CA GLY A 738 -20.23 18.77 5.73
C GLY A 738 -21.37 19.60 6.30
N SER A 739 -21.63 19.46 7.60
CA SER A 739 -22.61 20.24 8.36
C SER A 739 -22.19 20.40 9.83
N PHE A 740 -22.85 21.30 10.56
CA PHE A 740 -22.62 21.48 12.01
C PHE A 740 -23.91 21.36 12.80
N THR A 741 -23.82 20.79 14.00
CA THR A 741 -24.89 20.81 15.01
C THR A 741 -24.37 21.34 16.35
N PHE A 742 -25.25 21.88 17.18
CA PHE A 742 -24.91 22.31 18.54
C PHE A 742 -25.54 21.36 19.55
N THR A 743 -24.73 20.76 20.41
CA THR A 743 -25.24 19.95 21.52
C THR A 743 -25.73 20.86 22.66
N PRO A 744 -26.92 20.60 23.24
CA PRO A 744 -27.46 21.39 24.36
C PRO A 744 -26.58 21.39 25.62
N ASP A 745 -25.81 20.32 25.84
CA ASP A 745 -25.13 20.06 27.12
C ASP A 745 -23.75 20.75 27.23
N ALA A 746 -23.08 21.04 26.10
CA ALA A 746 -21.74 21.61 26.07
C ALA A 746 -21.64 22.97 25.34
N GLY A 747 -22.63 23.36 24.53
CA GLY A 747 -22.60 24.59 23.75
C GLY A 747 -21.51 24.63 22.66
N LEU A 748 -20.82 23.51 22.42
CA LEU A 748 -19.79 23.37 21.39
C LEU A 748 -20.39 22.82 20.09
N PRO A 749 -19.95 23.31 18.92
CA PRO A 749 -20.38 22.78 17.63
C PRO A 749 -19.70 21.44 17.33
N GLU A 750 -20.49 20.48 16.84
CA GLU A 750 -20.04 19.19 16.30
C GLU A 750 -20.06 19.25 14.77
N GLN A 751 -19.00 18.76 14.12
CA GLN A 751 -18.91 18.64 12.66
C GLN A 751 -19.35 17.26 12.21
N ILE A 752 -20.22 17.22 11.20
CA ILE A 752 -20.72 15.98 10.61
C ILE A 752 -20.44 16.04 9.11
N ASP A 753 -19.51 15.20 8.65
CA ASP A 753 -19.16 15.03 7.25
C ASP A 753 -19.79 13.76 6.67
N ARG A 754 -20.37 13.87 5.47
CA ARG A 754 -21.00 12.77 4.75
C ARG A 754 -20.37 12.67 3.37
N GLU A 755 -19.80 11.52 3.01
CA GLU A 755 -19.11 11.31 1.73
C GLU A 755 -19.69 10.11 0.95
N ALA A 756 -19.71 10.23 -0.38
CA ALA A 756 -20.02 9.14 -1.29
C ALA A 756 -19.17 9.25 -2.58
N ALA A 757 -18.58 8.13 -2.99
CA ALA A 757 -17.83 7.99 -4.23
C ALA A 757 -18.37 6.83 -5.07
N THR A 758 -18.52 7.04 -6.37
CA THR A 758 -19.20 6.11 -7.28
C THR A 758 -18.81 6.33 -8.74
N THR A 759 -19.08 5.33 -9.56
CA THR A 759 -18.97 5.41 -11.01
C THR A 759 -20.28 4.95 -11.64
N VAL A 760 -20.89 5.79 -12.46
CA VAL A 760 -22.21 5.54 -13.03
C VAL A 760 -22.25 5.80 -14.53
N ARG A 761 -23.26 5.21 -15.20
CA ARG A 761 -23.55 5.47 -16.61
C ARG A 761 -25.01 5.83 -16.77
N VAL A 762 -25.28 6.96 -17.39
CA VAL A 762 -26.64 7.52 -17.51
C VAL A 762 -26.78 8.23 -18.86
N SER A 763 -28.01 8.34 -19.37
CA SER A 763 -28.25 9.07 -20.62
C SER A 763 -28.39 10.58 -20.36
N GLU A 764 -28.26 11.37 -21.41
CA GLU A 764 -28.50 12.83 -21.35
C GLU A 764 -29.91 13.12 -20.80
N GLY A 765 -29.99 13.98 -19.77
CA GLY A 765 -31.24 14.42 -19.15
C GLY A 765 -31.90 13.41 -18.21
N GLU A 766 -31.33 12.22 -18.04
CA GLU A 766 -31.86 11.23 -17.10
C GLU A 766 -31.25 11.41 -15.70
N THR A 767 -32.09 11.33 -14.67
CA THR A 767 -31.64 11.36 -13.28
C THR A 767 -31.41 9.95 -12.76
N LEU A 768 -30.24 9.74 -12.17
CA LEU A 768 -29.86 8.49 -11.51
C LEU A 768 -29.75 8.69 -9.99
N VAL A 769 -30.26 7.73 -9.22
CA VAL A 769 -29.97 7.63 -7.78
C VAL A 769 -28.69 6.85 -7.60
N ILE A 770 -27.72 7.43 -6.91
CA ILE A 770 -26.36 6.93 -6.89
C ILE A 770 -25.99 6.23 -5.58
N GLY A 771 -26.71 6.53 -4.51
CA GLY A 771 -26.50 5.89 -3.22
C GLY A 771 -27.46 6.37 -2.13
N GLY A 772 -27.50 5.61 -1.04
CA GLY A 772 -28.33 5.82 0.14
C GLY A 772 -27.59 5.47 1.43
N LEU A 773 -27.27 6.45 2.30
CA LEU A 773 -26.68 6.18 3.62
C LEU A 773 -27.77 6.26 4.69
N ARG A 774 -28.12 5.12 5.30
CA ARG A 774 -29.09 5.05 6.41
C ARG A 774 -28.39 5.23 7.75
N GLN A 775 -28.77 6.29 8.47
CA GLN A 775 -28.32 6.57 9.83
C GLN A 775 -29.47 6.29 10.81
N GLN A 776 -29.18 5.59 11.90
CA GLN A 776 -30.14 5.31 12.96
C GLN A 776 -29.55 5.74 14.30
N GLU A 777 -30.19 6.73 14.93
CA GLU A 777 -29.85 7.22 16.25
C GLU A 777 -30.88 6.68 17.25
N MET A 778 -30.39 6.03 18.31
CA MET A 778 -31.24 5.48 19.37
C MET A 778 -30.91 6.20 20.67
N SER A 779 -31.85 6.99 21.17
CA SER A 779 -31.75 7.63 22.48
C SER A 779 -32.66 6.89 23.46
N GLU A 780 -32.11 6.47 24.59
CA GLU A 780 -32.86 5.88 25.69
C GLU A 780 -32.66 6.72 26.94
N SER A 781 -33.71 7.45 27.34
CA SER A 781 -33.74 8.21 28.58
C SER A 781 -34.51 7.45 29.64
N VAL A 782 -33.86 7.18 30.78
CA VAL A 782 -34.48 6.51 31.93
C VAL A 782 -34.46 7.45 33.13
N VAL A 783 -35.61 8.05 33.42
CA VAL A 783 -35.82 8.83 34.65
C VAL A 783 -36.32 7.89 35.72
N LYS A 784 -35.57 7.70 36.81
CA LYS A 784 -35.96 6.81 37.92
C LYS A 784 -35.84 7.50 39.28
N ILE A 785 -36.69 7.10 40.21
CA ILE A 785 -36.52 7.47 41.63
C ILE A 785 -35.39 6.61 42.22
N PRO A 786 -34.34 7.20 42.81
CA PRO A 786 -33.25 6.44 43.44
C PRO A 786 -33.76 5.43 44.48
N LEU A 787 -33.10 4.27 44.59
CA LEU A 787 -33.52 3.08 45.37
C LEU A 787 -34.78 2.37 44.87
N LEU A 788 -35.90 3.08 44.68
CA LEU A 788 -37.18 2.47 44.30
C LEU A 788 -37.23 2.00 42.84
N GLY A 789 -36.54 2.70 41.94
CA GLY A 789 -36.43 2.34 40.53
C GLY A 789 -35.53 1.14 40.23
N ASP A 790 -34.71 0.73 41.20
CA ASP A 790 -33.75 -0.38 41.08
C ASP A 790 -34.27 -1.69 41.71
N LEU A 791 -35.47 -1.68 42.29
CA LEU A 791 -36.08 -2.88 42.85
C LEU A 791 -36.39 -3.91 41.75
N PRO A 792 -35.95 -5.17 41.89
CA PRO A 792 -36.35 -6.24 40.99
C PRO A 792 -37.87 -6.43 41.07
N LEU A 793 -38.50 -6.71 39.92
CA LEU A 793 -39.95 -6.89 39.75
C LEU A 793 -40.82 -5.64 39.93
N LEU A 794 -40.53 -4.71 40.85
CA LEU A 794 -41.39 -3.54 41.13
C LEU A 794 -40.84 -2.20 40.61
N GLY A 795 -39.56 -2.14 40.24
CA GLY A 795 -38.90 -0.89 39.82
C GLY A 795 -39.48 -0.24 38.55
N PHE A 796 -40.29 -0.95 37.77
CA PHE A 796 -40.96 -0.39 36.58
C PHE A 796 -42.05 0.65 36.90
N LEU A 797 -42.63 0.61 38.11
CA LEU A 797 -43.62 1.61 38.57
C LEU A 797 -42.96 2.94 38.98
N PHE A 798 -41.65 2.92 39.19
CA PHE A 798 -40.86 4.05 39.71
C PHE A 798 -39.79 4.54 38.73
N LYS A 799 -39.86 4.10 37.46
CA LYS A 799 -39.02 4.59 36.36
C LYS A 799 -39.86 4.88 35.12
N LYS A 800 -39.61 6.03 34.48
CA LYS A 800 -40.11 6.37 33.15
C LYS A 800 -38.99 6.09 32.16
N LYS A 801 -39.23 5.17 31.22
CA LYS A 801 -38.32 4.88 30.11
C LYS A 801 -38.90 5.53 28.85
N GLU A 802 -38.13 6.43 28.27
CA GLU A 802 -38.45 7.12 27.02
C GLU A 802 -37.43 6.67 25.98
N LYS A 803 -37.90 5.99 24.95
CA LYS A 803 -37.06 5.47 23.87
C LYS A 803 -37.41 6.25 22.62
N GLU A 804 -36.45 7.01 22.12
CA GLU A 804 -36.54 7.72 20.86
C GLU A 804 -35.63 7.01 19.84
N THR A 805 -36.14 6.81 18.63
CA THR A 805 -35.37 6.24 17.53
C THR A 805 -35.56 7.14 16.34
N ARG A 806 -34.48 7.76 15.88
CA ARG A 806 -34.48 8.67 14.74
C ARG A 806 -33.71 7.99 13.60
N SER A 807 -34.40 7.77 12.49
CA SER A 807 -33.81 7.16 11.30
C SER A 807 -33.85 8.15 10.14
N THR A 808 -32.70 8.43 9.54
CA THR A 808 -32.58 9.27 8.33
C THR A 808 -31.81 8.55 7.23
N VAL A 809 -32.06 8.94 5.98
CA VAL A 809 -31.42 8.37 4.78
C VAL A 809 -30.92 9.51 3.91
N LEU A 810 -29.60 9.62 3.72
CA LEU A 810 -28.99 10.50 2.73
C LEU A 810 -29.10 9.85 1.35
N THR A 811 -29.74 10.52 0.40
CA THR A 811 -29.90 10.07 -1.00
C THR A 811 -29.24 11.06 -1.95
N LEU A 812 -28.49 10.54 -2.93
CA LEU A 812 -27.78 11.34 -3.93
C LEU A 812 -28.36 11.12 -5.33
N PHE A 813 -28.64 12.21 -6.04
CA PHE A 813 -29.18 12.22 -7.39
C PHE A 813 -28.23 12.94 -8.34
N ILE A 814 -28.05 12.40 -9.55
CA ILE A 814 -27.25 13.07 -10.59
C ILE A 814 -27.99 13.09 -11.93
N THR A 815 -27.93 14.24 -12.60
CA THR A 815 -28.51 14.45 -13.93
C THR A 815 -27.50 15.16 -14.83
N PRO A 816 -26.97 14.51 -15.89
CA PRO A 816 -26.07 15.16 -16.82
C PRO A 816 -26.78 15.67 -18.07
N HIS A 817 -26.28 16.78 -18.62
CA HIS A 817 -26.76 17.40 -19.85
C HIS A 817 -25.58 17.69 -20.79
N ILE A 818 -25.72 17.33 -22.07
CA ILE A 818 -24.70 17.61 -23.08
C ILE A 818 -24.91 19.05 -23.57
N MET A 819 -23.90 19.90 -23.37
CA MET A 819 -23.93 21.29 -23.80
C MET A 819 -23.56 21.36 -25.29
N ARG A 820 -24.54 21.65 -26.14
CA ARG A 820 -24.33 21.86 -27.58
C ARG A 820 -24.02 23.34 -27.84
N GLN A 821 -23.19 23.65 -28.83
CA GLN A 821 -22.90 25.04 -29.17
C GLN A 821 -24.19 25.78 -29.53
N GLY A 822 -24.51 26.85 -28.79
CA GLY A 822 -25.72 27.65 -28.98
C GLY A 822 -26.98 27.16 -28.26
N SER A 823 -26.93 26.08 -27.47
CA SER A 823 -28.05 25.68 -26.60
C SER A 823 -27.99 26.40 -25.25
N GLU A 824 -29.13 26.93 -24.79
CA GLU A 824 -29.26 27.44 -23.41
C GLU A 824 -29.11 26.28 -22.41
N ALA A 825 -28.43 26.54 -21.30
CA ALA A 825 -28.37 25.60 -20.19
C ALA A 825 -29.80 25.35 -19.68
N PRO A 826 -30.15 24.11 -19.27
CA PRO A 826 -31.44 23.85 -18.65
C PRO A 826 -31.60 24.76 -17.41
N PRO A 827 -32.82 25.25 -17.15
CA PRO A 827 -33.08 26.06 -15.96
C PRO A 827 -32.62 25.31 -14.71
N TRP A 828 -32.21 26.05 -13.69
CA TRP A 828 -31.94 25.44 -12.39
C TRP A 828 -33.19 24.70 -11.92
N PRO A 829 -33.08 23.52 -11.31
CA PRO A 829 -34.24 22.88 -10.72
C PRO A 829 -34.74 23.81 -9.61
N GLU A 830 -35.84 24.51 -9.84
CA GLU A 830 -36.44 25.39 -8.84
C GLU A 830 -36.96 24.52 -7.70
N VAL A 831 -36.20 24.46 -6.61
CA VAL A 831 -36.75 24.07 -5.31
C VAL A 831 -37.22 25.35 -4.67
N ASN A 832 -38.53 25.58 -4.70
CA ASN A 832 -39.12 26.75 -4.08
C ASN A 832 -39.02 26.61 -2.54
N LEU A 833 -37.97 27.22 -1.97
CA LEU A 833 -37.70 27.26 -0.52
C LEU A 833 -38.39 28.44 0.17
N ASP A 834 -38.88 29.41 -0.62
CA ASP A 834 -39.56 30.60 -0.15
C ASP A 834 -41.01 30.56 -0.61
N ASP A 835 -41.88 29.85 0.13
CA ASP A 835 -43.24 30.33 0.37
C ASP A 835 -44.02 29.33 1.25
N GLY A 836 -44.14 29.67 2.53
CA GLY A 836 -45.26 29.21 3.32
C GLY A 836 -46.56 29.75 2.70
N HIS A 837 -47.34 28.86 2.09
CA HIS A 837 -48.73 29.04 1.63
C HIS A 837 -48.98 29.84 0.32
N ARG A 838 -49.10 29.15 -0.83
CA ARG A 838 -50.29 29.12 -1.73
C ARG A 838 -50.00 28.44 -3.08
N ILE A 839 -51.03 27.78 -3.62
CA ILE A 839 -51.09 27.26 -4.99
C ILE A 839 -51.64 28.36 -5.92
N THR A 840 -50.95 28.68 -7.01
CA THR A 840 -51.57 29.29 -8.20
C THR A 840 -51.03 28.61 -9.47
N SER A 841 -51.94 28.12 -10.32
CA SER A 841 -51.66 27.49 -11.61
C SER A 841 -51.12 28.49 -12.64
N PRO A 842 -50.23 28.09 -13.56
CA PRO A 842 -49.86 28.92 -14.71
C PRO A 842 -51.01 28.95 -15.73
N ASP A 843 -51.39 30.15 -16.13
CA ASP A 843 -52.36 30.42 -17.18
C ASP A 843 -51.68 30.28 -18.55
N THR A 844 -52.08 29.27 -19.33
CA THR A 844 -51.64 29.08 -20.72
C THR A 844 -52.35 30.06 -21.63
N ASN A 845 -51.79 31.26 -21.82
CA ASN A 845 -51.90 32.02 -23.08
C ASN A 845 -51.17 33.37 -22.97
N ARG A 846 -49.97 33.44 -23.56
CA ARG A 846 -49.58 34.63 -24.34
C ARG A 846 -48.39 34.31 -25.24
N ALA A 847 -48.72 33.99 -26.48
CA ALA A 847 -47.84 34.22 -27.61
C ALA A 847 -47.58 35.73 -27.78
N LYS A 848 -46.38 36.01 -28.30
CA LYS A 848 -45.77 37.26 -28.76
C LYS A 848 -46.71 38.24 -29.50
N PRO A 849 -46.33 39.52 -29.63
CA PRO A 849 -45.37 39.91 -30.68
C PRO A 849 -43.96 40.21 -30.18
#